data_AF-A0A7S1EY40-F1
#
_entry.id   AF-A0A7S1EY40-F1
#
_cell.length_a   1.000
_cell.length_b   1.000
_cell.length_c   1.000
_cell.angle_alpha   90.00
_cell.angle_beta   90.00
_cell.angle_gamma   90.00
#
_symmetry.space_group_name_H-M   'P 1'
#
loop_
_entity.id
_entity.type
_entity.pdbx_description
1 polymer ?
#
loop_
_entity_poly.entity_id
_entity_poly.type
_entity_poly.pdbx_seq_one_letter_code
_entity_poly.pdbx_strand_id
1 'polypeptide(L)'
;NTLLCRCFAFQLFVENFVHMAMSRRAQRKLWTVSSRVALPATGQQCMICTAAPLHPTQEEQKAMLEQARRFVDLLEQNPPPIAGSGFQWVVDSKATSERLANDALVKSLPLAIENEEIPGGLEQILEQILDKGARWATNDNAPGYMAYVPSGGLFHSAVADFLGTAMNRYVTIDQAAPVFAAIEKECVKWMCMELAGWTHASCGGVLTSGGSFANLLALHAAKSSKISSVQLAQATVYVSDQAHYCVAMGARFIGVPPSNVRKVPSVSKNLSMCLDSLKQLIRADVERGLIPIAVAAMAGTTNSGAVDDLEGIAQICKENKIWFHVDGAYGGFFAMTEEGRAVLKGIEQADSIVTDPHKGLFLPYGLGALLVREQFSLQRGNRSDGACMQPPAEGEDAVEDIMNLSPELTRSFRGLKMWLPLRMLGADRFRAHLNEKLALTKHAAAAMESASVPNLKIVSPPTLSIFTFKLDDGVLTGDALDALNADFLNRIHSRGNVLLSPFRSVHGTPGELCIRMAILSHRTDLHAVDTAIADIHAAALAAQGLVHETGVLRDSRAHFRVSALEDFVKDYRELARLPVWDTILAGNLQEKRVLDVCAGTGRWAQAFSELVVKDRQVKCDFVDLCSDSTTVLDGRIAHMPNLSGGQVITGDICALDQLGVPALSYDVITNMHGLYGVPGARLSSALQTMYDALKPGGTMILAIGSEHSAYQEMPKECFGISYTSDTDIMEALTLLGIQFTATHINYIEEFSASDEAGLERFLLDECGGNTFPTDTAAEKLDPKCFTKDYARSRFDEASGTYRFPQKISVVTVTRHAGFLPEMQSFGKFYSEAYTLRRQASTMQSNMIAWLRRNGEQHILNRLGSNTDQPNRPLRIASIGCGDGELDIALMEGIAHSVEKWGYSGIEFTGLEPSETFRQKFMENLAAARERGNFPPPEHFTVNLVDNTFDHLKTSVVGQGEADLVLLGHVMYYFSRKEEALKKAMQLARPGGLTVVIHQGKEGIPELQEQLLPTLRGSIRDMFTADDVDNILATGKVDRFVRHNVDAFLDISEIVKGSEDGVKIMSFCLEADHRLASKTVLEASRDAFVDRAVVKGEVGRTGGPFLLETVSCFVVPSQSAQQ
;
A
#
# COMPACT_ATOMS: atom_id res chain seq x y z
N ASN A 1 46.97 -30.70 11.69
CA ASN A 1 47.59 -31.72 10.81
C ASN A 1 47.08 -33.15 10.96
N THR A 2 45.96 -33.40 11.64
CA THR A 2 45.29 -34.74 11.65
C THR A 2 43.85 -34.70 11.12
N LEU A 3 43.45 -33.57 10.52
CA LEU A 3 42.14 -33.38 9.87
C LEU A 3 42.20 -33.53 8.34
N LEU A 4 43.37 -33.28 7.73
CA LEU A 4 43.56 -33.39 6.28
C LEU A 4 43.60 -34.84 5.75
N CYS A 5 43.85 -35.84 6.61
CA CYS A 5 43.84 -37.25 6.19
C CYS A 5 42.45 -37.90 6.16
N ARG A 6 41.38 -37.22 6.63
CA ARG A 6 40.01 -37.78 6.60
C ARG A 6 39.19 -37.36 5.38
N CYS A 7 39.56 -36.27 4.70
CA CYS A 7 38.89 -35.85 3.45
C CYS A 7 39.27 -36.73 2.25
N PHE A 8 40.46 -37.33 2.24
CA PHE A 8 40.87 -38.26 1.18
C PHE A 8 40.15 -39.63 1.23
N ALA A 9 39.60 -40.01 2.38
CA ALA A 9 38.90 -41.28 2.54
C ALA A 9 37.48 -41.28 1.93
N PHE A 10 36.83 -40.12 1.80
CA PHE A 10 35.49 -40.01 1.22
C PHE A 10 35.54 -40.00 -0.32
N GLN A 11 36.57 -39.39 -0.90
CA GLN A 11 36.78 -39.37 -2.35
C GLN A 11 37.16 -40.76 -2.90
N LEU A 12 37.90 -41.56 -2.13
CA LEU A 12 38.18 -42.97 -2.46
C LEU A 12 37.00 -43.93 -2.23
N PHE A 13 36.00 -43.57 -1.42
CA PHE A 13 34.80 -44.38 -1.20
C PHE A 13 33.80 -44.25 -2.36
N VAL A 14 33.69 -43.04 -2.95
CA VAL A 14 32.80 -42.78 -4.09
C VAL A 14 33.36 -43.36 -5.40
N GLU A 15 34.69 -43.37 -5.58
CA GLU A 15 35.29 -43.97 -6.78
C GLU A 15 35.37 -45.51 -6.74
N ASN A 16 35.46 -46.13 -5.56
CA ASN A 16 35.53 -47.61 -5.45
C ASN A 16 34.16 -48.31 -5.40
N PHE A 17 33.06 -47.63 -5.07
CA PHE A 17 31.72 -48.26 -5.06
C PHE A 17 31.17 -48.51 -6.47
N VAL A 18 31.70 -47.83 -7.49
CA VAL A 18 31.37 -48.07 -8.90
C VAL A 18 32.09 -49.32 -9.46
N HIS A 19 33.09 -49.88 -8.76
CA HIS A 19 33.90 -51.00 -9.25
C HIS A 19 33.81 -52.32 -8.47
N MET A 20 33.12 -52.40 -7.32
CA MET A 20 33.00 -53.65 -6.53
C MET A 20 31.57 -54.14 -6.36
N ALA A 21 31.00 -54.71 -7.42
CA ALA A 21 29.90 -55.67 -7.31
C ALA A 21 29.78 -56.60 -8.53
N MET A 22 30.82 -57.35 -8.90
CA MET A 22 30.65 -58.53 -9.75
C MET A 22 31.68 -59.62 -9.41
N SER A 23 31.26 -60.63 -8.64
CA SER A 23 31.96 -61.91 -8.64
C SER A 23 31.68 -62.61 -9.99
N ARG A 24 32.73 -62.81 -10.79
CA ARG A 24 32.69 -63.32 -12.18
C ARG A 24 32.24 -64.79 -12.33
N ARG A 25 31.49 -65.36 -11.38
CA ARG A 25 31.16 -66.81 -11.41
C ARG A 25 29.67 -67.17 -11.50
N ALA A 26 28.75 -66.21 -11.43
CA ALA A 26 27.31 -66.50 -11.51
C ALA A 26 26.61 -66.13 -12.84
N GLN A 27 27.20 -65.29 -13.70
CA GLN A 27 26.55 -64.81 -14.95
C GLN A 27 26.63 -65.78 -16.15
N ARG A 28 27.30 -66.94 -16.04
CA ARG A 28 27.56 -67.83 -17.19
C ARG A 28 26.53 -68.96 -17.42
N LYS A 29 25.37 -68.97 -16.76
CA LYS A 29 24.44 -70.12 -16.88
C LYS A 29 22.97 -69.85 -17.26
N LEU A 30 22.56 -68.62 -17.59
CA LEU A 30 21.14 -68.33 -17.91
C LEU A 30 20.92 -67.58 -19.24
N TRP A 31 21.84 -67.66 -20.19
CA TRP A 31 21.70 -67.06 -21.54
C TRP A 31 21.84 -68.10 -22.67
N THR A 32 21.23 -69.27 -22.50
CA THR A 32 21.21 -70.34 -23.52
C THR A 32 19.80 -70.88 -23.79
N VAL A 33 18.79 -70.01 -23.90
CA VAL A 33 17.55 -70.34 -24.63
C VAL A 33 17.03 -69.09 -25.35
N SER A 34 17.74 -68.65 -26.40
CA SER A 34 17.19 -67.82 -27.49
C SER A 34 18.29 -67.52 -28.52
N SER A 35 18.84 -68.56 -29.15
CA SER A 35 19.74 -68.41 -30.30
C SER A 35 19.53 -69.55 -31.29
N ARG A 36 18.35 -69.57 -31.93
CA ARG A 36 18.11 -70.31 -33.18
C ARG A 36 17.08 -69.60 -34.06
N VAL A 37 17.44 -68.45 -34.59
CA VAL A 37 17.07 -68.06 -35.96
C VAL A 37 18.25 -67.28 -36.51
N ALA A 38 19.05 -67.92 -37.37
CA ALA A 38 19.99 -67.22 -38.22
C ALA A 38 19.20 -66.70 -39.43
N LEU A 39 19.11 -65.38 -39.60
CA LEU A 39 18.80 -64.75 -40.88
C LEU A 39 20.09 -64.19 -41.50
N PRO A 40 20.22 -64.17 -42.83
CA PRO A 40 21.50 -64.00 -43.53
C PRO A 40 21.96 -62.54 -43.55
N ALA A 41 23.28 -62.38 -43.65
CA ALA A 41 23.93 -61.11 -43.93
C ALA A 41 23.55 -60.59 -45.34
N THR A 42 22.49 -59.77 -45.42
CA THR A 42 22.21 -58.89 -46.56
C THR A 42 21.59 -57.61 -46.03
N GLY A 43 22.14 -56.46 -46.44
CA GLY A 43 21.82 -55.13 -45.93
C GLY A 43 20.36 -54.68 -46.13
N GLN A 44 19.50 -55.06 -45.18
CA GLN A 44 18.26 -54.35 -44.89
C GLN A 44 18.26 -54.00 -43.41
N GLN A 45 18.57 -52.73 -43.11
CA GLN A 45 18.25 -52.14 -41.81
C GLN A 45 16.75 -52.28 -41.58
N CYS A 46 16.39 -52.90 -40.46
CA CYS A 46 15.03 -52.90 -39.94
C CYS A 46 14.59 -51.43 -39.76
N MET A 47 13.69 -50.95 -40.61
CA MET A 47 13.09 -49.60 -40.53
C MET A 47 12.03 -49.52 -39.41
N ILE A 48 12.38 -49.89 -38.19
CA ILE A 48 11.52 -49.70 -37.02
C ILE A 48 12.39 -49.03 -35.93
N CYS A 49 12.16 -47.73 -35.73
CA CYS A 49 12.84 -46.81 -34.81
C CYS A 49 14.22 -46.26 -35.25
N THR A 50 14.19 -45.32 -36.22
CA THR A 50 15.22 -44.28 -36.40
C THR A 50 14.96 -43.03 -35.53
N ALA A 51 14.08 -43.12 -34.53
CA ALA A 51 13.81 -42.01 -33.61
C ALA A 51 14.91 -41.90 -32.55
N ALA A 52 15.27 -40.68 -32.15
CA ALA A 52 16.21 -40.42 -31.07
C ALA A 52 15.78 -41.19 -29.79
N PRO A 53 16.72 -41.85 -29.08
CA PRO A 53 16.38 -42.61 -27.89
C PRO A 53 15.95 -41.69 -26.74
N LEU A 54 14.90 -42.06 -26.00
CA LEU A 54 14.48 -41.35 -24.79
C LEU A 54 15.51 -41.41 -23.65
N HIS A 55 16.40 -42.41 -23.69
CA HIS A 55 17.43 -42.57 -22.69
C HIS A 55 18.69 -41.84 -23.18
N PRO A 56 19.19 -40.82 -22.44
CA PRO A 56 20.41 -40.14 -22.83
C PRO A 56 21.60 -41.09 -22.80
N THR A 57 22.57 -40.84 -23.67
CA THR A 57 23.87 -41.52 -23.68
C THR A 57 24.62 -41.27 -22.36
N GLN A 58 25.65 -42.06 -22.07
CA GLN A 58 26.47 -41.85 -20.87
C GLN A 58 27.16 -40.49 -20.88
N GLU A 59 27.56 -39.99 -22.05
CA GLU A 59 28.19 -38.68 -22.20
C GLU A 59 27.19 -37.55 -21.92
N GLU A 60 25.97 -37.65 -22.46
CA GLU A 60 24.89 -36.71 -22.18
C GLU A 60 24.49 -36.71 -20.69
N GLN A 61 24.43 -37.88 -20.06
CA GLN A 61 24.17 -37.97 -18.61
C GLN A 61 25.25 -37.27 -17.79
N LYS A 62 26.52 -37.47 -18.17
CA LYS A 62 27.64 -36.80 -17.51
C LYS A 62 27.57 -35.29 -17.69
N ALA A 63 27.25 -34.81 -18.90
CA ALA A 63 27.07 -33.39 -19.17
C ALA A 63 25.90 -32.79 -18.35
N MET A 64 24.76 -33.50 -18.27
CA MET A 64 23.62 -33.09 -17.44
C MET A 64 24.00 -33.00 -15.95
N LEU A 65 24.74 -33.97 -15.43
CA LEU A 65 25.22 -33.94 -14.04
C LEU A 65 26.24 -32.83 -13.80
N GLU A 66 27.09 -32.51 -14.77
CA GLU A 66 28.04 -31.39 -14.69
C GLU A 66 27.32 -30.03 -14.69
N GLN A 67 26.28 -29.86 -15.51
CA GLN A 67 25.43 -28.68 -15.49
C GLN A 67 24.64 -28.56 -14.16
N ALA A 68 24.09 -29.67 -13.66
CA ALA A 68 23.47 -29.69 -12.33
C ALA A 68 24.47 -29.32 -11.22
N ARG A 69 25.75 -29.72 -11.35
CA ARG A 69 26.81 -29.31 -10.42
C ARG A 69 27.10 -27.81 -10.49
N ARG A 70 27.11 -27.20 -11.69
CA ARG A 70 27.24 -25.73 -11.80
C ARG A 70 26.13 -25.01 -11.04
N PHE A 71 24.91 -25.55 -11.04
CA PHE A 71 23.83 -25.02 -10.21
C PHE A 71 24.11 -25.17 -8.71
N VAL A 72 24.68 -26.30 -8.28
CA VAL A 72 25.16 -26.45 -6.89
C VAL A 72 26.23 -25.40 -6.56
N ASP A 73 27.18 -25.16 -7.47
CA ASP A 73 28.22 -24.14 -7.29
C ASP A 73 27.61 -22.72 -7.21
N LEU A 74 26.55 -22.43 -7.98
CA LEU A 74 25.80 -21.18 -7.91
C LEU A 74 25.06 -21.00 -6.57
N LEU A 75 24.48 -22.07 -6.02
CA LEU A 75 23.88 -22.07 -4.69
C LEU A 75 24.93 -21.88 -3.58
N GLU A 76 26.15 -22.37 -3.76
CA GLU A 76 27.26 -22.13 -2.84
C GLU A 76 27.79 -20.69 -2.91
N GLN A 77 27.83 -20.10 -4.11
CA GLN A 77 28.26 -18.71 -4.34
C GLN A 77 27.18 -17.68 -3.93
N ASN A 78 25.90 -18.05 -4.04
CA ASN A 78 24.74 -17.25 -3.65
C ASN A 78 23.90 -18.04 -2.64
N PRO A 79 24.41 -18.27 -1.41
CA PRO A 79 23.65 -19.01 -0.41
C PRO A 79 22.31 -18.31 -0.15
N PRO A 80 21.24 -19.06 0.18
CA PRO A 80 19.98 -18.46 0.62
C PRO A 80 20.29 -17.43 1.69
N PRO A 81 19.71 -16.22 1.62
CA PRO A 81 20.13 -15.13 2.48
C PRO A 81 20.12 -15.58 3.94
N ILE A 82 21.24 -15.39 4.64
CA ILE A 82 21.45 -15.71 6.06
C ILE A 82 21.28 -14.43 6.85
N ALA A 83 20.41 -14.42 7.86
CA ALA A 83 20.04 -13.28 8.71
C ALA A 83 21.21 -12.27 8.89
N GLY A 84 21.01 -11.02 8.49
CA GLY A 84 22.03 -9.95 8.57
C GLY A 84 22.90 -9.73 7.31
N SER A 85 22.62 -10.40 6.19
CA SER A 85 23.39 -10.28 4.93
C SER A 85 22.99 -9.11 4.00
N GLY A 86 22.00 -8.28 4.38
CA GLY A 86 21.59 -7.09 3.60
C GLY A 86 20.84 -7.37 2.29
N PHE A 87 20.53 -8.63 1.97
CA PHE A 87 19.69 -9.01 0.83
C PHE A 87 18.19 -8.84 1.16
N GLN A 88 17.37 -8.43 0.20
CA GLN A 88 15.90 -8.52 0.32
C GLN A 88 15.50 -9.99 0.51
N TRP A 89 14.80 -10.28 1.61
CA TRP A 89 14.62 -11.62 2.14
C TRP A 89 13.46 -12.36 1.49
N VAL A 90 12.42 -11.61 1.16
CA VAL A 90 11.24 -12.13 0.50
C VAL A 90 11.05 -11.27 -0.73
N VAL A 91 10.91 -11.95 -1.87
CA VAL A 91 10.61 -11.43 -3.23
C VAL A 91 10.19 -9.97 -3.24
N ASP A 92 10.84 -9.21 -4.12
CA ASP A 92 10.53 -7.82 -4.45
C ASP A 92 9.04 -7.52 -4.23
N SER A 93 8.75 -6.66 -3.24
CA SER A 93 7.41 -6.29 -2.79
C SER A 93 6.45 -5.84 -3.89
N LYS A 94 6.95 -5.57 -5.11
CA LYS A 94 6.17 -5.35 -6.33
C LYS A 94 5.41 -6.58 -6.83
N ALA A 95 5.91 -7.81 -6.58
CA ALA A 95 5.30 -9.03 -7.10
C ALA A 95 3.97 -9.42 -6.42
N THR A 96 3.73 -8.95 -5.20
CA THR A 96 2.50 -9.24 -4.43
C THR A 96 1.34 -8.30 -4.79
N SER A 97 1.63 -7.05 -5.17
CA SER A 97 0.62 -6.07 -5.58
C SER A 97 0.27 -6.15 -7.06
N GLU A 98 1.17 -6.63 -7.92
CA GLU A 98 0.93 -6.73 -9.36
C GLU A 98 0.54 -8.16 -9.81
N ARG A 99 -0.68 -8.59 -9.47
CA ARG A 99 -1.28 -9.80 -10.10
C ARG A 99 -1.26 -9.73 -11.64
N LEU A 100 -1.28 -8.52 -12.20
CA LEU A 100 -1.24 -8.25 -13.64
C LEU A 100 0.17 -8.42 -14.26
N ALA A 101 1.26 -8.24 -13.50
CA ALA A 101 2.62 -8.46 -14.00
C ALA A 101 2.96 -9.95 -14.16
N ASN A 102 2.37 -10.82 -13.31
CA ASN A 102 2.60 -12.26 -13.39
C ASN A 102 2.06 -12.89 -14.69
N ASP A 103 0.92 -12.43 -15.19
CA ASP A 103 0.36 -12.95 -16.45
C ASP A 103 1.22 -12.55 -17.67
N ALA A 104 1.73 -11.32 -17.69
CA ALA A 104 2.64 -10.85 -18.73
C ALA A 104 3.98 -11.59 -18.68
N LEU A 105 4.54 -11.79 -17.48
CA LEU A 105 5.77 -12.55 -17.26
C LEU A 105 5.59 -14.00 -17.72
N VAL A 106 4.53 -14.70 -17.30
CA VAL A 106 4.26 -16.10 -17.69
C VAL A 106 4.06 -16.20 -19.20
N LYS A 107 3.34 -15.26 -19.83
CA LYS A 107 3.16 -15.22 -21.31
C LYS A 107 4.45 -14.92 -22.06
N SER A 108 5.42 -14.26 -21.43
CA SER A 108 6.74 -13.96 -22.04
C SER A 108 7.71 -15.15 -22.00
N LEU A 109 7.41 -16.19 -21.23
CA LEU A 109 8.25 -17.38 -21.11
C LEU A 109 7.89 -18.42 -22.18
N PRO A 110 8.88 -19.03 -22.85
CA PRO A 110 8.65 -20.11 -23.82
C PRO A 110 8.31 -21.42 -23.09
N LEU A 111 7.13 -21.49 -22.48
CA LEU A 111 6.68 -22.65 -21.68
C LEU A 111 6.00 -23.75 -22.51
N ALA A 112 5.80 -23.53 -23.81
CA ALA A 112 5.14 -24.49 -24.68
C ALA A 112 5.98 -25.78 -24.81
N ILE A 113 5.32 -26.93 -24.74
CA ILE A 113 5.95 -28.21 -25.06
C ILE A 113 6.02 -28.30 -26.59
N GLU A 114 7.22 -28.19 -27.13
CA GLU A 114 7.48 -28.25 -28.57
C GLU A 114 7.85 -29.67 -29.03
N ASN A 115 7.70 -29.93 -30.34
CA ASN A 115 8.09 -31.22 -30.93
C ASN A 115 9.61 -31.33 -31.15
N GLU A 116 10.31 -30.19 -31.13
CA GLU A 116 11.75 -30.09 -31.36
C GLU A 116 12.50 -29.90 -30.04
N GLU A 117 13.77 -30.29 -30.02
CA GLU A 117 14.64 -30.03 -28.86
C GLU A 117 14.91 -28.53 -28.71
N ILE A 118 14.92 -28.04 -27.47
CA ILE A 118 15.23 -26.64 -27.21
C ILE A 118 16.68 -26.34 -27.60
N PRO A 119 16.94 -25.28 -28.40
CA PRO A 119 18.30 -24.80 -28.62
C PRO A 119 18.98 -24.47 -27.29
N GLY A 120 20.16 -25.04 -27.03
CA GLY A 120 20.92 -24.85 -25.78
C GLY A 120 20.62 -25.87 -24.67
N GLY A 121 19.65 -26.78 -24.85
CA GLY A 121 19.42 -27.92 -23.96
C GLY A 121 19.16 -27.54 -22.49
N LEU A 122 19.69 -28.33 -21.55
CA LEU A 122 19.45 -28.14 -20.11
C LEU A 122 20.00 -26.80 -19.57
N GLU A 123 21.09 -26.26 -20.12
CA GLU A 123 21.64 -24.96 -19.70
C GLU A 123 20.65 -23.82 -19.94
N GLN A 124 20.06 -23.76 -21.14
CA GLN A 124 19.04 -22.76 -21.47
C GLN A 124 17.79 -22.89 -20.60
N ILE A 125 17.38 -24.12 -20.28
CA ILE A 125 16.24 -24.40 -19.39
C ILE A 125 16.56 -23.95 -17.96
N LEU A 126 17.76 -24.24 -17.45
CA LEU A 126 18.17 -23.83 -16.12
C LEU A 126 18.21 -22.31 -16.00
N GLU A 127 18.74 -21.58 -16.98
CA GLU A 127 18.68 -20.11 -17.00
C GLU A 127 17.23 -19.61 -16.92
N GLN A 128 16.31 -20.17 -17.72
CA GLN A 128 14.89 -19.78 -17.67
C GLN A 128 14.26 -20.05 -16.30
N ILE A 129 14.49 -21.23 -15.73
CA ILE A 129 13.94 -21.62 -14.42
C ILE A 129 14.52 -20.74 -13.32
N LEU A 130 15.83 -20.46 -13.34
CA LEU A 130 16.50 -19.74 -12.26
C LEU A 130 16.31 -18.23 -12.35
N ASP A 131 16.58 -17.61 -13.51
CA ASP A 131 16.53 -16.15 -13.65
C ASP A 131 15.11 -15.62 -13.80
N LYS A 132 14.21 -16.40 -14.42
CA LYS A 132 12.85 -15.94 -14.70
C LYS A 132 11.78 -16.65 -13.87
N GLY A 133 12.03 -17.87 -13.40
CA GLY A 133 11.13 -18.59 -12.50
C GLY A 133 11.41 -18.27 -11.03
N ALA A 134 12.55 -18.74 -10.52
CA ALA A 134 12.88 -18.69 -9.10
C ALA A 134 13.01 -17.26 -8.56
N ARG A 135 13.55 -16.32 -9.36
CA ARG A 135 13.68 -14.90 -8.99
C ARG A 135 12.34 -14.22 -8.65
N TRP A 136 11.25 -14.65 -9.30
CA TRP A 136 9.91 -14.07 -9.14
C TRP A 136 9.01 -14.91 -8.21
N ALA A 137 9.50 -16.05 -7.73
CA ALA A 137 8.77 -16.94 -6.84
C ALA A 137 9.13 -16.67 -5.38
N THR A 138 8.15 -16.82 -4.47
CA THR A 138 8.38 -16.68 -3.03
C THR A 138 9.49 -17.60 -2.54
N ASN A 139 10.46 -17.03 -1.83
CA ASN A 139 11.58 -17.79 -1.27
C ASN A 139 11.25 -18.27 0.15
N ASP A 140 10.59 -19.41 0.25
CA ASP A 140 10.22 -20.05 1.51
C ASP A 140 11.44 -20.44 2.38
N ASN A 141 12.64 -20.45 1.79
CA ASN A 141 13.89 -20.71 2.52
C ASN A 141 14.47 -19.47 3.21
N ALA A 142 13.87 -18.29 3.07
CA ALA A 142 14.37 -17.09 3.72
C ALA A 142 14.04 -17.04 5.22
N PRO A 143 14.96 -16.55 6.08
CA PRO A 143 14.69 -16.31 7.51
C PRO A 143 13.46 -15.45 7.81
N GLY A 144 13.13 -14.48 6.95
CA GLY A 144 11.96 -13.61 7.05
C GLY A 144 10.65 -14.21 6.52
N TYR A 145 10.66 -15.45 6.03
CA TYR A 145 9.43 -16.13 5.61
C TYR A 145 8.70 -16.69 6.83
N MET A 146 7.75 -15.91 7.34
CA MET A 146 6.91 -16.24 8.51
C MET A 146 5.42 -16.28 8.13
N ALA A 147 5.15 -16.48 6.83
CA ALA A 147 3.84 -16.65 6.26
C ALA A 147 3.48 -18.15 6.17
N TYR A 148 2.19 -18.43 5.98
CA TYR A 148 1.67 -19.81 5.88
C TYR A 148 2.10 -20.65 7.08
N VAL A 149 2.40 -21.92 6.85
CA VAL A 149 3.18 -22.73 7.78
C VAL A 149 4.47 -23.09 7.05
N PRO A 150 5.60 -22.43 7.39
CA PRO A 150 6.85 -22.63 6.66
C PRO A 150 7.30 -24.09 6.63
N SER A 151 7.84 -24.50 5.50
CA SER A 151 8.61 -25.74 5.37
C SER A 151 10.09 -25.48 5.60
N GLY A 152 10.85 -26.53 5.95
CA GLY A 152 12.31 -26.41 5.97
C GLY A 152 12.92 -27.05 4.73
N GLY A 153 13.61 -26.27 3.90
CA GLY A 153 14.40 -26.83 2.82
C GLY A 153 15.73 -27.42 3.31
N LEU A 154 15.72 -28.45 4.16
CA LEU A 154 16.96 -29.11 4.59
C LEU A 154 17.66 -29.78 3.40
N PHE A 155 18.89 -29.37 3.12
CA PHE A 155 19.66 -29.81 1.96
C PHE A 155 19.92 -31.33 1.95
N HIS A 156 20.07 -31.94 3.13
CA HIS A 156 20.16 -33.40 3.30
C HIS A 156 19.00 -34.15 2.63
N SER A 157 17.78 -33.60 2.71
CA SER A 157 16.61 -34.20 2.07
C SER A 157 16.62 -34.00 0.55
N ALA A 158 17.20 -32.92 0.03
CA ALA A 158 17.38 -32.74 -1.41
C ALA A 158 18.32 -33.81 -1.98
N VAL A 159 19.41 -34.13 -1.27
CA VAL A 159 20.30 -35.25 -1.62
C VAL A 159 19.54 -36.59 -1.57
N ALA A 160 18.72 -36.81 -0.54
CA ALA A 160 17.89 -38.00 -0.45
C ALA A 160 16.90 -38.14 -1.62
N ASP A 161 16.24 -37.04 -2.03
CA ASP A 161 15.31 -37.04 -3.17
C ASP A 161 16.03 -37.31 -4.49
N PHE A 162 17.21 -36.73 -4.69
CA PHE A 162 18.05 -37.04 -5.86
C PHE A 162 18.43 -38.53 -5.91
N LEU A 163 18.90 -39.09 -4.79
CA LEU A 163 19.26 -40.52 -4.69
C LEU A 163 18.04 -41.42 -4.91
N GLY A 164 16.91 -41.12 -4.27
CA GLY A 164 15.67 -41.88 -4.40
C GLY A 164 15.16 -41.89 -5.85
N THR A 165 15.18 -40.73 -6.50
CA THR A 165 14.73 -40.57 -7.89
C THR A 165 15.68 -41.24 -8.87
N ALA A 166 17.00 -41.08 -8.69
CA ALA A 166 18.00 -41.70 -9.55
C ALA A 166 17.99 -43.25 -9.46
N MET A 167 17.72 -43.80 -8.28
CA MET A 167 17.60 -45.25 -8.10
C MET A 167 16.24 -45.82 -8.56
N ASN A 168 15.18 -45.03 -8.45
CA ASN A 168 13.80 -45.33 -8.85
C ASN A 168 13.31 -46.74 -8.46
N ARG A 169 13.36 -47.05 -7.17
CA ARG A 169 13.03 -48.40 -6.66
C ARG A 169 11.59 -48.45 -6.15
N TYR A 170 10.92 -49.57 -6.40
CA TYR A 170 9.52 -49.76 -6.01
C TYR A 170 9.43 -50.11 -4.52
N VAL A 171 9.18 -49.11 -3.68
CA VAL A 171 9.27 -49.21 -2.21
C VAL A 171 8.00 -49.71 -1.51
N THR A 172 6.91 -49.93 -2.25
CA THR A 172 5.60 -50.22 -1.66
C THR A 172 5.42 -51.70 -1.29
N ILE A 173 6.25 -52.57 -1.84
CA ILE A 173 6.29 -54.01 -1.56
C ILE A 173 7.69 -54.35 -1.05
N ASP A 174 7.76 -54.98 0.12
CA ASP A 174 9.00 -55.32 0.80
C ASP A 174 9.86 -56.27 -0.05
N GLN A 175 9.25 -57.22 -0.78
CA GLN A 175 9.99 -58.10 -1.69
C GLN A 175 10.74 -57.33 -2.79
N ALA A 176 10.18 -56.22 -3.27
CA ALA A 176 10.78 -55.44 -4.36
C ALA A 176 11.93 -54.55 -3.87
N ALA A 177 11.87 -54.06 -2.64
CA ALA A 177 12.86 -53.14 -2.07
C ALA A 177 12.95 -53.23 -0.53
N PRO A 178 13.43 -54.35 0.03
CA PRO A 178 13.25 -54.67 1.45
C PRO A 178 13.91 -53.66 2.39
N VAL A 179 15.12 -53.20 2.04
CA VAL A 179 15.85 -52.20 2.83
C VAL A 179 15.16 -50.83 2.76
N PHE A 180 14.62 -50.46 1.60
CA PHE A 180 14.01 -49.14 1.40
C PHE A 180 12.63 -49.05 2.04
N ALA A 181 11.83 -50.11 1.97
CA ALA A 181 10.58 -50.22 2.72
C ALA A 181 10.82 -50.21 4.25
N ALA A 182 11.84 -50.94 4.73
CA ALA A 182 12.20 -50.95 6.15
C ALA A 182 12.60 -49.56 6.69
N ILE A 183 13.26 -48.73 5.87
CA ILE A 183 13.59 -47.35 6.23
C ILE A 183 12.33 -46.51 6.51
N GLU A 184 11.30 -46.59 5.66
CA GLU A 184 10.05 -45.87 5.89
C GLU A 184 9.33 -46.37 7.16
N LYS A 185 9.26 -47.69 7.34
CA LYS A 185 8.67 -48.30 8.54
C LYS A 185 9.37 -47.85 9.82
N GLU A 186 10.70 -47.74 9.81
CA GLU A 186 11.47 -47.24 10.93
C GLU A 186 11.17 -45.76 11.22
N CYS A 187 11.05 -44.91 10.20
CA CYS A 187 10.65 -43.51 10.38
C CYS A 187 9.26 -43.38 11.03
N VAL A 188 8.30 -44.19 10.59
CA VAL A 188 6.94 -44.22 11.17
C VAL A 188 6.99 -44.70 12.63
N LYS A 189 7.69 -45.80 12.90
CA LYS A 189 7.84 -46.34 14.26
C LYS A 189 8.50 -45.34 15.19
N TRP A 190 9.54 -44.64 14.73
CA TRP A 190 10.18 -43.56 15.47
C TRP A 190 9.19 -42.45 15.80
N MET A 191 8.35 -42.01 14.86
CA MET A 191 7.31 -41.01 15.15
C MET A 191 6.24 -41.49 16.12
N CYS A 192 5.79 -42.75 16.04
CA CYS A 192 4.85 -43.33 17.00
C CYS A 192 5.38 -43.22 18.44
N MET A 193 6.67 -43.53 18.63
CA MET A 193 7.33 -43.43 19.93
C MET A 193 7.51 -41.97 20.36
N GLU A 194 8.07 -41.13 19.48
CA GLU A 194 8.42 -39.75 19.82
C GLU A 194 7.20 -38.86 20.08
N LEU A 195 6.15 -38.97 19.26
CA LEU A 195 5.01 -38.07 19.35
C LEU A 195 3.95 -38.58 20.32
N ALA A 196 3.67 -39.88 20.28
CA ALA A 196 2.55 -40.48 21.00
C ALA A 196 2.97 -41.36 22.19
N GLY A 197 4.27 -41.66 22.34
CA GLY A 197 4.76 -42.61 23.35
C GLY A 197 4.35 -44.05 23.08
N TRP A 198 3.89 -44.39 21.87
CA TRP A 198 3.47 -45.74 21.52
C TRP A 198 4.68 -46.63 21.25
N THR A 199 4.79 -47.71 22.02
CA THR A 199 5.91 -48.67 21.93
C THR A 199 5.45 -50.10 21.62
N HIS A 200 4.14 -50.32 21.58
CA HIS A 200 3.53 -51.62 21.29
C HIS A 200 3.66 -52.00 19.81
N ALA A 201 3.80 -53.29 19.54
CA ALA A 201 4.08 -53.80 18.19
C ALA A 201 2.99 -53.53 17.16
N SER A 202 1.74 -53.33 17.58
CA SER A 202 0.62 -53.05 16.68
C SER A 202 0.49 -51.57 16.29
N CYS A 203 1.28 -50.65 16.87
CA CYS A 203 1.34 -49.27 16.37
C CYS A 203 2.07 -49.21 15.03
N GLY A 204 1.70 -48.22 14.21
CA GLY A 204 2.34 -48.06 12.91
C GLY A 204 1.69 -46.95 12.10
N GLY A 205 1.72 -47.07 10.78
CA GLY A 205 1.31 -45.96 9.92
C GLY A 205 2.01 -45.92 8.58
N VAL A 206 1.93 -44.76 7.91
CA VAL A 206 2.43 -44.60 6.55
C VAL A 206 2.82 -43.16 6.25
N LEU A 207 3.90 -42.96 5.47
CA LEU A 207 4.23 -41.64 4.94
C LEU A 207 3.30 -41.30 3.76
N THR A 208 2.95 -40.03 3.62
CA THR A 208 2.00 -39.56 2.60
C THR A 208 2.59 -38.37 1.85
N SER A 209 1.90 -37.91 0.81
CA SER A 209 2.26 -36.66 0.12
C SER A 209 2.12 -35.41 1.00
N GLY A 210 1.34 -35.48 2.08
CA GLY A 210 1.12 -34.39 3.04
C GLY A 210 -0.09 -34.63 3.94
N GLY A 211 -0.29 -33.77 4.93
CA GLY A 211 -1.30 -33.89 5.97
C GLY A 211 -2.74 -34.00 5.45
N SER A 212 -3.06 -33.38 4.31
CA SER A 212 -4.39 -33.51 3.69
C SER A 212 -4.74 -34.97 3.33
N PHE A 213 -3.80 -35.70 2.73
CA PHE A 213 -4.02 -37.10 2.38
C PHE A 213 -3.94 -37.98 3.64
N ALA A 214 -3.06 -37.66 4.58
CA ALA A 214 -2.97 -38.35 5.86
C ALA A 214 -4.28 -38.26 6.68
N ASN A 215 -4.91 -37.08 6.74
CA ASN A 215 -6.22 -36.86 7.38
C ASN A 215 -7.33 -37.66 6.69
N LEU A 216 -7.35 -37.69 5.36
CA LEU A 216 -8.29 -38.52 4.59
C LEU A 216 -8.13 -40.00 4.96
N LEU A 217 -6.90 -40.51 5.03
CA LEU A 217 -6.63 -41.90 5.41
C LEU A 217 -7.01 -42.18 6.87
N ALA A 218 -6.80 -41.24 7.78
CA ALA A 218 -7.22 -41.36 9.18
C ALA A 218 -8.74 -41.50 9.30
N LEU A 219 -9.49 -40.66 8.58
CA LEU A 219 -10.95 -40.72 8.56
C LEU A 219 -11.46 -41.99 7.85
N HIS A 220 -10.77 -42.45 6.82
CA HIS A 220 -11.07 -43.73 6.16
C HIS A 220 -10.87 -44.93 7.11
N ALA A 221 -9.80 -44.92 7.91
CA ALA A 221 -9.56 -45.91 8.95
C ALA A 221 -10.64 -45.87 10.03
N ALA A 222 -11.03 -44.67 10.48
CA ALA A 222 -12.13 -44.48 11.44
C ALA A 222 -13.44 -45.05 10.91
N LYS A 223 -13.83 -44.69 9.68
CA LYS A 223 -15.02 -45.21 9.00
C LYS A 223 -15.02 -46.73 8.95
N SER A 224 -13.95 -47.31 8.42
CA SER A 224 -13.81 -48.77 8.25
C SER A 224 -13.78 -49.54 9.57
N SER A 225 -13.45 -48.85 10.67
CA SER A 225 -13.41 -49.44 12.01
C SER A 225 -14.74 -49.32 12.76
N LYS A 226 -15.56 -48.30 12.45
CA LYS A 226 -16.78 -47.98 13.22
C LYS A 226 -18.06 -48.41 12.54
N ILE A 227 -18.10 -48.47 11.20
CA ILE A 227 -19.33 -48.72 10.44
C ILE A 227 -19.11 -49.61 9.22
N SER A 228 -20.20 -50.23 8.77
CA SER A 228 -20.28 -50.90 7.46
C SER A 228 -20.72 -49.92 6.36
N SER A 229 -20.56 -50.31 5.09
CA SER A 229 -20.94 -49.48 3.93
C SER A 229 -22.43 -49.07 3.93
N VAL A 230 -23.33 -49.91 4.47
CA VAL A 230 -24.77 -49.61 4.52
C VAL A 230 -25.13 -48.53 5.55
N GLN A 231 -24.25 -48.24 6.51
CA GLN A 231 -24.45 -47.24 7.57
C GLN A 231 -23.86 -45.87 7.22
N LEU A 232 -23.25 -45.73 6.04
CA LEU A 232 -22.51 -44.51 5.64
C LEU A 232 -23.36 -43.24 5.69
N ALA A 233 -24.65 -43.32 5.30
CA ALA A 233 -25.56 -42.17 5.34
C ALA A 233 -25.87 -41.67 6.78
N GLN A 234 -25.64 -42.51 7.79
CA GLN A 234 -25.85 -42.16 9.21
C GLN A 234 -24.57 -41.65 9.87
N ALA A 235 -23.40 -41.81 9.23
CA ALA A 235 -22.12 -41.43 9.81
C ALA A 235 -22.03 -39.92 10.10
N THR A 236 -21.48 -39.55 11.26
CA THR A 236 -21.17 -38.17 11.64
C THR A 236 -19.71 -38.01 12.06
N VAL A 237 -19.09 -36.90 11.62
CA VAL A 237 -17.71 -36.51 11.98
C VAL A 237 -17.74 -35.12 12.60
N TYR A 238 -17.09 -34.95 13.74
CA TYR A 238 -17.02 -33.69 14.48
C TYR A 238 -15.65 -33.05 14.26
N VAL A 239 -15.66 -31.78 13.89
CA VAL A 239 -14.45 -31.03 13.52
C VAL A 239 -14.56 -29.63 14.12
N SER A 240 -13.48 -29.09 14.67
CA SER A 240 -13.46 -27.71 15.18
C SER A 240 -13.76 -26.70 14.05
N ASP A 241 -14.38 -25.57 14.38
CA ASP A 241 -14.54 -24.44 13.45
C ASP A 241 -13.20 -23.78 13.07
N GLN A 242 -12.12 -24.05 13.83
CA GLN A 242 -10.74 -23.65 13.53
C GLN A 242 -9.95 -24.68 12.72
N ALA A 243 -10.53 -25.85 12.45
CA ALA A 243 -9.79 -26.93 11.82
C ALA A 243 -9.43 -26.60 10.36
N HIS A 244 -8.34 -27.21 9.89
CA HIS A 244 -7.98 -27.10 8.48
C HIS A 244 -9.08 -27.68 7.59
N TYR A 245 -9.44 -26.97 6.52
CA TYR A 245 -10.56 -27.34 5.66
C TYR A 245 -10.43 -28.74 5.04
N CYS A 246 -9.20 -29.27 4.96
CA CYS A 246 -8.93 -30.60 4.42
C CYS A 246 -9.57 -31.73 5.25
N VAL A 247 -9.80 -31.55 6.55
CA VAL A 247 -10.43 -32.56 7.40
C VAL A 247 -11.90 -32.73 7.02
N ALA A 248 -12.64 -31.62 6.92
CA ALA A 248 -14.03 -31.64 6.48
C ALA A 248 -14.16 -32.10 5.01
N MET A 249 -13.20 -31.74 4.16
CA MET A 249 -13.12 -32.24 2.79
C MET A 249 -12.87 -33.76 2.74
N GLY A 250 -11.96 -34.27 3.56
CA GLY A 250 -11.69 -35.71 3.69
C GLY A 250 -12.90 -36.49 4.18
N ALA A 251 -13.65 -35.97 5.16
CA ALA A 251 -14.89 -36.58 5.62
C ALA A 251 -15.92 -36.73 4.49
N ARG A 252 -16.10 -35.68 3.67
CA ARG A 252 -16.97 -35.75 2.48
C ARG A 252 -16.42 -36.73 1.44
N PHE A 253 -15.12 -36.76 1.23
CA PHE A 253 -14.47 -37.64 0.27
C PHE A 253 -14.72 -39.12 0.60
N ILE A 254 -14.68 -39.50 1.87
CA ILE A 254 -14.97 -40.88 2.30
C ILE A 254 -16.47 -41.21 2.31
N GLY A 255 -17.33 -40.27 1.91
CA GLY A 255 -18.77 -40.44 1.72
C GLY A 255 -19.67 -39.98 2.88
N VAL A 256 -19.13 -39.29 3.89
CA VAL A 256 -19.97 -38.71 4.96
C VAL A 256 -20.82 -37.57 4.37
N PRO A 257 -22.15 -37.57 4.57
CA PRO A 257 -23.01 -36.49 4.08
C PRO A 257 -22.54 -35.12 4.58
N PRO A 258 -22.53 -34.06 3.75
CA PRO A 258 -22.10 -32.74 4.19
C PRO A 258 -22.83 -32.21 5.42
N SER A 259 -24.13 -32.53 5.56
CA SER A 259 -24.94 -32.19 6.74
C SER A 259 -24.48 -32.88 8.02
N ASN A 260 -23.72 -33.97 7.93
CA ASN A 260 -23.25 -34.78 9.04
C ASN A 260 -21.78 -34.53 9.40
N VAL A 261 -21.13 -33.59 8.70
CA VAL A 261 -19.85 -33.03 9.12
C VAL A 261 -20.13 -31.87 10.07
N ARG A 262 -20.08 -32.12 11.37
CA ARG A 262 -20.44 -31.18 12.43
C ARG A 262 -19.27 -30.25 12.73
N LYS A 263 -19.47 -28.95 12.49
CA LYS A 263 -18.57 -27.92 13.00
C LYS A 263 -18.85 -27.68 14.48
N VAL A 264 -17.86 -27.93 15.32
CA VAL A 264 -17.92 -27.68 16.76
C VAL A 264 -17.35 -26.27 17.01
N PRO A 265 -18.09 -25.37 17.67
CA PRO A 265 -17.58 -24.05 18.02
C PRO A 265 -16.33 -24.14 18.89
N SER A 266 -15.38 -23.22 18.69
CA SER A 266 -14.28 -23.01 19.62
C SER A 266 -14.63 -21.98 20.70
N VAL A 267 -13.85 -21.93 21.78
CA VAL A 267 -13.99 -20.94 22.86
C VAL A 267 -13.11 -19.72 22.56
N SER A 268 -13.64 -18.51 22.81
CA SER A 268 -12.99 -17.26 22.40
C SER A 268 -11.61 -17.03 23.04
N LYS A 269 -11.39 -17.51 24.26
CA LYS A 269 -10.17 -17.24 25.05
C LYS A 269 -8.89 -17.82 24.43
N ASN A 270 -8.96 -19.01 23.85
CA ASN A 270 -7.79 -19.75 23.35
C ASN A 270 -8.06 -20.44 22.00
N LEU A 271 -9.24 -20.25 21.42
CA LEU A 271 -9.68 -20.82 20.15
C LEU A 271 -9.68 -22.36 20.12
N SER A 272 -9.69 -23.02 21.28
CA SER A 272 -9.82 -24.48 21.38
C SER A 272 -11.28 -24.93 21.24
N MET A 273 -11.52 -26.14 20.75
CA MET A 273 -12.85 -26.76 20.65
C MET A 273 -13.62 -26.72 21.98
N CYS A 274 -14.89 -26.32 21.94
CA CYS A 274 -15.77 -26.30 23.11
C CYS A 274 -16.28 -27.72 23.43
N LEU A 275 -15.82 -28.30 24.55
CA LEU A 275 -16.20 -29.66 24.97
C LEU A 275 -17.69 -29.83 25.25
N ASP A 276 -18.35 -28.81 25.82
CA ASP A 276 -19.79 -28.89 26.10
C ASP A 276 -20.60 -28.89 24.81
N SER A 277 -20.21 -28.08 23.83
CA SER A 277 -20.82 -28.08 22.50
C SER A 277 -20.60 -29.42 21.79
N LEU A 278 -19.40 -30.01 21.90
CA LEU A 278 -19.12 -31.35 21.37
C LEU A 278 -20.06 -32.40 21.98
N LYS A 279 -20.19 -32.43 23.32
CA LYS A 279 -21.08 -33.37 24.02
C LYS A 279 -22.55 -33.21 23.59
N GLN A 280 -23.01 -31.96 23.48
CA GLN A 280 -24.39 -31.66 23.05
C GLN A 280 -24.66 -32.13 21.62
N LEU A 281 -23.73 -31.87 20.68
CA LEU A 281 -23.86 -32.31 19.30
C LEU A 281 -23.86 -33.84 19.18
N ILE A 282 -22.95 -34.52 19.89
CA ILE A 282 -22.91 -35.99 19.93
C ILE A 282 -24.24 -36.56 20.42
N ARG A 283 -24.76 -36.04 21.54
CA ARG A 283 -26.03 -36.48 22.11
C ARG A 283 -27.19 -36.29 21.14
N ALA A 284 -27.31 -35.11 20.53
CA ALA A 284 -28.37 -34.79 19.60
C ALA A 284 -28.33 -35.67 18.33
N ASP A 285 -27.13 -36.00 17.84
CA ASP A 285 -26.96 -36.87 16.68
C ASP A 285 -27.32 -38.33 17.01
N VAL A 286 -26.92 -38.83 18.18
CA VAL A 286 -27.32 -40.16 18.66
C VAL A 286 -28.84 -40.26 18.83
N GLU A 287 -29.48 -39.25 19.41
CA GLU A 287 -30.95 -39.17 19.55
C GLU A 287 -31.67 -39.17 18.19
N ARG A 288 -31.01 -38.70 17.12
CA ARG A 288 -31.52 -38.72 15.73
C ARG A 288 -31.20 -40.01 14.97
N GLY A 289 -30.58 -41.00 15.62
CA GLY A 289 -30.18 -42.26 14.97
C GLY A 289 -28.96 -42.13 14.04
N LEU A 290 -28.19 -41.05 14.17
CA LEU A 290 -26.89 -40.91 13.49
C LEU A 290 -25.80 -41.62 14.30
N ILE A 291 -24.69 -41.95 13.63
CA ILE A 291 -23.59 -42.73 14.17
C ILE A 291 -22.33 -41.85 14.21
N PRO A 292 -21.95 -41.34 15.39
CA PRO A 292 -20.68 -40.67 15.61
C PRO A 292 -19.49 -41.59 15.28
N ILE A 293 -18.75 -41.31 14.20
CA ILE A 293 -17.61 -42.15 13.80
C ILE A 293 -16.25 -41.56 14.21
N ALA A 294 -16.07 -40.24 14.19
CA ALA A 294 -14.80 -39.63 14.54
C ALA A 294 -14.95 -38.20 15.11
N VAL A 295 -14.09 -37.84 16.06
CA VAL A 295 -13.80 -36.45 16.44
C VAL A 295 -12.37 -36.14 15.97
N ALA A 296 -12.22 -35.07 15.18
CA ALA A 296 -10.94 -34.55 14.74
C ALA A 296 -10.52 -33.35 15.60
N ALA A 297 -9.57 -33.56 16.50
CA ALA A 297 -9.02 -32.56 17.40
C ALA A 297 -7.71 -31.97 16.87
N MET A 298 -7.51 -30.68 17.06
CA MET A 298 -6.37 -29.94 16.51
C MET A 298 -5.22 -29.88 17.52
N ALA A 299 -4.09 -30.48 17.18
CA ALA A 299 -2.81 -30.31 17.86
C ALA A 299 -2.02 -29.17 17.20
N GLY A 300 -2.59 -27.97 17.21
CA GLY A 300 -2.05 -26.78 16.54
C GLY A 300 -2.82 -26.43 15.26
N THR A 301 -3.78 -25.50 15.37
CA THR A 301 -4.53 -24.98 14.23
C THR A 301 -3.63 -24.19 13.29
N THR A 302 -3.93 -24.22 11.99
CA THR A 302 -3.12 -23.54 10.97
C THR A 302 -3.13 -22.01 11.16
N ASN A 303 -4.25 -21.45 11.62
CA ASN A 303 -4.46 -20.00 11.64
C ASN A 303 -3.89 -19.32 12.89
N SER A 304 -4.03 -19.94 14.05
CA SER A 304 -3.67 -19.33 15.33
C SER A 304 -2.69 -20.16 16.16
N GLY A 305 -2.36 -21.38 15.72
CA GLY A 305 -1.56 -22.31 16.51
C GLY A 305 -2.27 -22.86 17.74
N ALA A 306 -3.59 -22.68 17.83
CA ALA A 306 -4.39 -23.12 18.97
C ALA A 306 -4.39 -24.65 19.10
N VAL A 307 -4.46 -25.13 20.33
CA VAL A 307 -4.47 -26.56 20.66
C VAL A 307 -5.78 -26.89 21.37
N ASP A 308 -6.47 -27.91 20.88
CA ASP A 308 -7.68 -28.43 21.51
C ASP A 308 -7.36 -29.16 22.83
N ASP A 309 -8.31 -29.23 23.76
CA ASP A 309 -8.17 -30.06 24.96
C ASP A 309 -8.20 -31.55 24.59
N LEU A 310 -7.04 -32.10 24.23
CA LEU A 310 -6.90 -33.45 23.72
C LEU A 310 -7.28 -34.50 24.77
N GLU A 311 -6.95 -34.27 26.05
CA GLU A 311 -7.30 -35.16 27.17
C GLU A 311 -8.82 -35.19 27.39
N GLY A 312 -9.47 -34.02 27.41
CA GLY A 312 -10.93 -33.92 27.53
C GLY A 312 -11.66 -34.56 26.34
N ILE A 313 -11.19 -34.34 25.12
CA ILE A 313 -11.77 -34.96 23.91
C ILE A 313 -11.56 -36.48 23.90
N ALA A 314 -10.37 -36.96 24.30
CA ALA A 314 -10.10 -38.39 24.41
C ALA A 314 -11.10 -39.09 25.34
N GLN A 315 -11.38 -38.49 26.49
CA GLN A 315 -12.35 -39.02 27.46
C GLN A 315 -13.77 -39.08 26.86
N ILE A 316 -14.22 -38.02 26.18
CA ILE A 316 -15.52 -37.98 25.49
C ILE A 316 -15.60 -39.07 24.41
N CYS A 317 -14.54 -39.21 23.61
CA CYS A 317 -14.48 -40.23 22.55
C CYS A 317 -14.55 -41.64 23.13
N LYS A 318 -13.83 -41.90 24.22
CA LYS A 318 -13.82 -43.19 24.92
C LYS A 318 -15.20 -43.56 25.47
N GLU A 319 -15.87 -42.62 26.16
CA GLU A 319 -17.21 -42.81 26.72
C GLU A 319 -18.26 -43.13 25.64
N ASN A 320 -18.14 -42.49 24.47
CA ASN A 320 -19.10 -42.62 23.37
C ASN A 320 -18.64 -43.61 22.29
N LYS A 321 -17.51 -44.30 22.48
CA LYS A 321 -16.89 -45.23 21.52
C LYS A 321 -16.61 -44.61 20.14
N ILE A 322 -16.28 -43.32 20.11
CA ILE A 322 -15.95 -42.56 18.88
C ILE A 322 -14.46 -42.68 18.60
N TRP A 323 -14.04 -42.62 17.32
CA TRP A 323 -12.62 -42.58 16.96
C TRP A 323 -12.02 -41.22 17.31
N PHE A 324 -10.94 -41.22 18.09
CA PHE A 324 -10.22 -40.01 18.45
C PHE A 324 -9.07 -39.75 17.47
N HIS A 325 -9.27 -38.80 16.56
CA HIS A 325 -8.25 -38.41 15.58
C HIS A 325 -7.63 -37.06 15.98
N VAL A 326 -6.30 -37.01 16.01
CA VAL A 326 -5.55 -35.78 16.25
C VAL A 326 -4.90 -35.32 14.94
N ASP A 327 -5.31 -34.14 14.46
CA ASP A 327 -4.61 -33.43 13.39
C ASP A 327 -3.50 -32.59 14.01
N GLY A 328 -2.28 -33.13 13.99
CA GLY A 328 -1.05 -32.45 14.38
C GLY A 328 -0.17 -32.12 13.18
N ALA A 329 -0.74 -31.93 11.98
CA ALA A 329 0.03 -31.66 10.76
C ALA A 329 1.09 -30.57 10.99
N TYR A 330 0.70 -29.47 11.63
CA TYR A 330 1.62 -28.42 12.06
C TYR A 330 2.25 -28.72 13.42
N GLY A 331 1.45 -28.87 14.48
CA GLY A 331 1.96 -28.81 15.84
C GLY A 331 2.44 -30.14 16.44
N GLY A 332 2.18 -31.28 15.78
CA GLY A 332 2.44 -32.61 16.33
C GLY A 332 3.89 -32.84 16.76
N PHE A 333 4.87 -32.32 16.00
CA PHE A 333 6.29 -32.46 16.34
C PHE A 333 6.72 -31.70 17.60
N PHE A 334 5.96 -30.70 18.07
CA PHE A 334 6.28 -30.05 19.35
C PHE A 334 6.17 -31.01 20.54
N ALA A 335 5.49 -32.17 20.40
CA ALA A 335 5.52 -33.24 21.40
C ALA A 335 6.95 -33.76 21.69
N MET A 336 7.92 -33.53 20.79
CA MET A 336 9.33 -33.86 21.03
C MET A 336 10.01 -32.93 22.06
N THR A 337 9.38 -31.82 22.40
CA THR A 337 9.85 -30.85 23.42
C THR A 337 9.08 -31.04 24.73
N GLU A 338 9.69 -30.68 25.86
CA GLU A 338 9.01 -30.77 27.17
C GLU A 338 7.78 -29.86 27.21
N GLU A 339 7.93 -28.60 26.80
CA GLU A 339 6.84 -27.62 26.77
C GLU A 339 5.72 -28.06 25.81
N GLY A 340 6.05 -28.42 24.57
CA GLY A 340 5.06 -28.85 23.61
C GLY A 340 4.35 -30.15 24.03
N ARG A 341 5.04 -31.07 24.71
CA ARG A 341 4.41 -32.27 25.29
C ARG A 341 3.42 -31.93 26.40
N ALA A 342 3.70 -30.92 27.21
CA ALA A 342 2.75 -30.44 28.22
C ALA A 342 1.51 -29.81 27.58
N VAL A 343 1.69 -29.02 26.53
CA VAL A 343 0.60 -28.40 25.75
C VAL A 343 -0.25 -29.45 25.02
N LEU A 344 0.37 -30.50 24.47
CA LEU A 344 -0.28 -31.56 23.72
C LEU A 344 -0.70 -32.77 24.58
N LYS A 345 -0.82 -32.59 25.90
CA LYS A 345 -1.22 -33.66 26.82
C LYS A 345 -2.55 -34.29 26.38
N GLY A 346 -2.59 -35.62 26.26
CA GLY A 346 -3.72 -36.37 25.73
C GLY A 346 -3.49 -36.90 24.31
N ILE A 347 -2.48 -36.41 23.59
CA ILE A 347 -2.12 -36.93 22.26
C ILE A 347 -1.79 -38.43 22.29
N GLU A 348 -1.22 -38.92 23.39
CA GLU A 348 -0.90 -40.32 23.63
C GLU A 348 -2.12 -41.23 23.69
N GLN A 349 -3.35 -40.66 23.74
CA GLN A 349 -4.65 -41.35 23.77
C GLN A 349 -5.35 -41.39 22.40
N ALA A 350 -4.80 -40.74 21.37
CA ALA A 350 -5.35 -40.75 20.02
C ALA A 350 -5.45 -42.16 19.40
N ASP A 351 -6.47 -42.43 18.59
CA ASP A 351 -6.50 -43.62 17.73
C ASP A 351 -5.63 -43.41 16.48
N SER A 352 -5.51 -42.15 16.05
CA SER A 352 -4.67 -41.76 14.92
C SER A 352 -4.12 -40.34 15.08
N ILE A 353 -2.89 -40.11 14.63
CA ILE A 353 -2.22 -38.82 14.64
C ILE A 353 -1.72 -38.52 13.24
N VAL A 354 -2.01 -37.33 12.73
CA VAL A 354 -1.40 -36.80 11.51
C VAL A 354 -0.31 -35.81 11.89
N THR A 355 0.80 -35.84 11.17
CA THR A 355 1.90 -34.87 11.30
C THR A 355 2.57 -34.64 9.96
N ASP A 356 3.12 -33.46 9.71
CA ASP A 356 3.90 -33.17 8.50
C ASP A 356 5.39 -33.01 8.83
N PRO A 357 6.24 -34.01 8.51
CA PRO A 357 7.68 -33.85 8.60
C PRO A 357 8.19 -32.64 7.81
N HIS A 358 7.52 -32.29 6.71
CA HIS A 358 7.88 -31.11 5.94
C HIS A 358 7.61 -29.77 6.65
N LYS A 359 6.90 -29.78 7.79
CA LYS A 359 6.69 -28.63 8.67
C LYS A 359 7.61 -28.75 9.89
N GLY A 360 7.22 -29.60 10.86
CA GLY A 360 7.85 -29.66 12.18
C GLY A 360 9.23 -30.32 12.24
N LEU A 361 9.67 -31.02 11.19
CA LEU A 361 11.06 -31.50 11.06
C LEU A 361 11.86 -30.69 10.03
N PHE A 362 11.31 -29.58 9.55
CA PHE A 362 12.01 -28.70 8.61
C PHE A 362 12.49 -29.46 7.36
N LEU A 363 11.71 -30.44 6.88
CA LEU A 363 12.02 -31.19 5.65
C LEU A 363 11.31 -30.54 4.44
N PRO A 364 11.78 -30.75 3.20
CA PRO A 364 11.15 -30.13 2.03
C PRO A 364 9.74 -30.67 1.77
N TYR A 365 8.91 -29.88 1.06
CA TYR A 365 7.54 -30.25 0.69
C TYR A 365 7.40 -31.64 0.04
N GLY A 366 6.19 -32.20 0.15
CA GLY A 366 5.84 -33.52 -0.38
C GLY A 366 6.08 -34.68 0.60
N LEU A 367 5.90 -34.42 1.91
CA LEU A 367 6.13 -35.42 2.96
C LEU A 367 5.23 -35.20 4.19
N GLY A 368 4.13 -35.95 4.29
CA GLY A 368 3.28 -36.05 5.47
C GLY A 368 3.37 -37.43 6.11
N ALA A 369 2.69 -37.63 7.24
CA ALA A 369 2.62 -38.92 7.91
C ALA A 369 1.27 -39.12 8.61
N LEU A 370 0.76 -40.36 8.53
CA LEU A 370 -0.31 -40.86 9.36
C LEU A 370 0.25 -41.91 10.31
N LEU A 371 0.03 -41.72 11.60
CA LEU A 371 0.31 -42.69 12.66
C LEU A 371 -1.02 -43.23 13.17
N VAL A 372 -1.10 -44.53 13.43
CA VAL A 372 -2.25 -45.18 14.02
C VAL A 372 -1.82 -46.02 15.21
N ARG A 373 -2.64 -46.00 16.26
CA ARG A 373 -2.40 -46.83 17.43
C ARG A 373 -2.45 -48.32 17.07
N GLU A 374 -3.35 -48.68 16.15
CA GLU A 374 -3.54 -50.06 15.67
C GLU A 374 -3.44 -50.10 14.14
N GLN A 375 -2.31 -50.57 13.61
CA GLN A 375 -2.00 -50.62 12.17
C GLN A 375 -3.04 -51.40 11.35
N PHE A 376 -3.63 -52.44 11.94
CA PHE A 376 -4.70 -53.22 11.32
C PHE A 376 -5.91 -52.37 10.90
N SER A 377 -6.14 -51.22 11.54
CA SER A 377 -7.22 -50.29 11.19
C SER A 377 -7.08 -49.72 9.78
N LEU A 378 -5.83 -49.53 9.30
CA LEU A 378 -5.56 -49.11 7.92
C LEU A 378 -5.78 -50.25 6.94
N GLN A 379 -5.31 -51.45 7.29
CA GLN A 379 -5.48 -52.64 6.46
C GLN A 379 -6.95 -52.98 6.23
N ARG A 380 -7.78 -52.89 7.27
CA ARG A 380 -9.22 -53.16 7.18
C ARG A 380 -9.91 -52.31 6.12
N GLY A 381 -9.50 -51.06 5.96
CA GLY A 381 -10.07 -50.14 4.97
C GLY A 381 -9.48 -50.28 3.57
N ASN A 382 -8.25 -50.79 3.44
CA ASN A 382 -7.48 -50.78 2.18
C ASN A 382 -7.32 -52.15 1.52
N ARG A 383 -7.50 -53.25 2.26
CA ARG A 383 -7.45 -54.60 1.66
C ARG A 383 -8.62 -54.78 0.68
N SER A 384 -8.28 -55.15 -0.55
CA SER A 384 -9.23 -55.63 -1.56
C SER A 384 -8.91 -57.09 -1.89
N ASP A 385 -9.93 -57.93 -2.08
CA ASP A 385 -9.78 -59.33 -2.53
C ASP A 385 -9.40 -59.43 -4.03
N GLY A 386 -8.75 -58.40 -4.59
CA GLY A 386 -8.44 -58.26 -6.01
C GLY A 386 -7.38 -59.26 -6.48
N ALA A 387 -7.75 -60.14 -7.40
CA ALA A 387 -7.00 -61.29 -7.94
C ALA A 387 -5.66 -61.00 -8.67
N CYS A 388 -5.07 -59.80 -8.52
CA CYS A 388 -3.87 -59.40 -9.25
C CYS A 388 -2.54 -59.69 -8.51
N MET A 389 -2.56 -59.92 -7.20
CA MET A 389 -1.33 -60.16 -6.41
C MET A 389 -1.63 -61.20 -5.33
N GLN A 390 -0.75 -62.20 -5.15
CA GLN A 390 -0.98 -63.30 -4.22
C GLN A 390 -1.08 -62.79 -2.76
N PRO A 391 -1.94 -63.38 -1.93
CA PRO A 391 -1.96 -63.09 -0.51
C PRO A 391 -0.59 -63.43 0.10
N PRO A 392 -0.04 -62.60 1.01
CA PRO A 392 1.16 -62.97 1.76
C PRO A 392 0.92 -64.26 2.55
N ALA A 393 1.99 -65.03 2.76
CA ALA A 393 1.94 -66.32 3.44
C ALA A 393 1.21 -66.23 4.79
N GLU A 394 0.30 -67.17 5.05
CA GLU A 394 -0.35 -67.31 6.35
C GLU A 394 0.72 -67.62 7.43
N GLY A 395 0.83 -66.75 8.44
CA GLY A 395 1.76 -66.92 9.56
C GLY A 395 1.96 -65.62 10.36
N GLU A 396 2.47 -65.73 11.59
CA GLU A 396 2.82 -64.60 12.47
C GLU A 396 3.94 -63.69 11.90
N ASP A 397 4.61 -64.13 10.82
CA ASP A 397 5.68 -63.43 10.10
C ASP A 397 5.23 -62.78 8.77
N ALA A 398 3.91 -62.59 8.54
CA ALA A 398 3.43 -61.92 7.34
C ALA A 398 3.96 -60.48 7.28
N VAL A 399 5.02 -60.28 6.49
CA VAL A 399 5.64 -58.97 6.25
C VAL A 399 4.56 -58.00 5.75
N GLU A 400 4.21 -57.02 6.59
CA GLU A 400 3.12 -56.10 6.29
C GLU A 400 3.59 -55.07 5.25
N ASP A 401 3.36 -55.36 3.98
CA ASP A 401 3.67 -54.46 2.88
C ASP A 401 2.93 -53.12 3.02
N ILE A 402 3.63 -52.03 2.72
CA ILE A 402 3.08 -50.67 2.76
C ILE A 402 1.87 -50.53 1.84
N MET A 403 1.78 -51.36 0.78
CA MET A 403 0.62 -51.43 -0.13
C MET A 403 -0.71 -51.68 0.57
N ASN A 404 -0.69 -52.31 1.75
CA ASN A 404 -1.90 -52.61 2.51
C ASN A 404 -2.28 -51.48 3.49
N LEU A 405 -1.43 -50.46 3.63
CA LEU A 405 -1.60 -49.36 4.60
C LEU A 405 -2.08 -48.06 3.94
N SER A 406 -1.99 -47.95 2.63
CA SER A 406 -2.40 -46.79 1.83
C SER A 406 -2.98 -47.26 0.49
N PRO A 407 -3.95 -46.55 -0.11
CA PRO A 407 -4.40 -46.82 -1.47
C PRO A 407 -3.38 -46.39 -2.54
N GLU A 408 -2.30 -45.69 -2.16
CA GLU A 408 -1.18 -45.40 -3.08
C GLU A 408 -0.35 -46.68 -3.34
N LEU A 409 -0.46 -47.25 -4.55
CA LEU A 409 0.39 -48.37 -4.99
C LEU A 409 1.79 -47.90 -5.42
N THR A 410 1.90 -47.02 -6.42
CA THR A 410 3.18 -46.45 -6.85
C THR A 410 3.50 -45.19 -6.06
N ARG A 411 4.70 -45.15 -5.45
CA ARG A 411 5.10 -44.08 -4.52
C ARG A 411 6.58 -43.75 -4.63
N SER A 412 6.93 -42.50 -4.38
CA SER A 412 8.32 -42.06 -4.24
C SER A 412 8.94 -42.59 -2.93
N PHE A 413 10.27 -42.66 -2.87
CA PHE A 413 11.00 -43.13 -1.69
C PHE A 413 11.06 -42.08 -0.56
N ARG A 414 9.88 -41.70 -0.05
CA ARG A 414 9.68 -40.71 1.02
C ARG A 414 10.45 -41.05 2.30
N GLY A 415 10.58 -42.34 2.62
CA GLY A 415 11.38 -42.81 3.75
C GLY A 415 12.81 -42.26 3.77
N LEU A 416 13.52 -42.24 2.63
CA LEU A 416 14.89 -41.75 2.57
C LEU A 416 14.98 -40.24 2.86
N LYS A 417 14.01 -39.47 2.36
CA LYS A 417 13.89 -38.01 2.55
C LYS A 417 13.86 -37.60 4.01
N MET A 418 13.28 -38.45 4.86
CA MET A 418 13.20 -38.27 6.31
C MET A 418 14.34 -38.95 7.06
N TRP A 419 14.67 -40.18 6.69
CA TRP A 419 15.64 -41.00 7.41
C TRP A 419 17.06 -40.40 7.32
N LEU A 420 17.49 -39.97 6.13
CA LEU A 420 18.85 -39.46 5.94
C LEU A 420 19.18 -38.26 6.85
N PRO A 421 18.39 -37.16 6.88
CA PRO A 421 18.66 -36.05 7.79
C PRO A 421 18.60 -36.45 9.26
N LEU A 422 17.64 -37.28 9.68
CA LEU A 422 17.56 -37.76 11.06
C LEU A 422 18.81 -38.56 11.47
N ARG A 423 19.33 -39.40 10.57
CA ARG A 423 20.53 -40.20 10.82
C ARG A 423 21.81 -39.38 10.82
N MET A 424 21.89 -38.35 9.97
CA MET A 424 23.09 -37.50 9.86
C MET A 424 23.17 -36.46 10.97
N LEU A 425 22.03 -35.86 11.35
CA LEU A 425 21.97 -34.74 12.28
C LEU A 425 21.62 -35.17 13.71
N GLY A 426 20.92 -36.29 13.88
CA GLY A 426 20.36 -36.74 15.15
C GLY A 426 19.09 -35.98 15.55
N ALA A 427 18.18 -36.66 16.25
CA ALA A 427 16.90 -36.09 16.67
C ALA A 427 17.02 -34.87 17.62
N ASP A 428 18.08 -34.80 18.42
CA ASP A 428 18.29 -33.73 19.40
C ASP A 428 18.39 -32.34 18.76
N ARG A 429 18.94 -32.24 17.54
CA ARG A 429 19.01 -30.96 16.83
C ARG A 429 17.62 -30.46 16.42
N PHE A 430 16.74 -31.36 15.99
CA PHE A 430 15.35 -31.02 15.68
C PHE A 430 14.61 -30.57 16.94
N ARG A 431 14.81 -31.26 18.08
CA ARG A 431 14.27 -30.85 19.38
C ARG A 431 14.74 -29.45 19.78
N ALA A 432 16.04 -29.18 19.64
CA ALA A 432 16.62 -27.88 19.96
C ALA A 432 16.03 -26.76 19.09
N HIS A 433 15.86 -26.97 17.78
CA HIS A 433 15.23 -25.99 16.91
C HIS A 433 13.74 -25.78 17.19
N LEU A 434 12.99 -26.84 17.53
CA LEU A 434 11.60 -26.70 17.96
C LEU A 434 11.48 -25.88 19.25
N ASN A 435 12.34 -26.13 20.24
CA ASN A 435 12.43 -25.32 21.46
C ASN A 435 12.77 -23.86 21.15
N GLU A 436 13.74 -23.63 20.26
CA GLU A 436 14.09 -22.30 19.79
C GLU A 436 12.87 -21.60 19.15
N LYS A 437 12.08 -22.31 18.32
CA LYS A 437 10.88 -21.70 17.69
C LYS A 437 9.83 -21.30 18.73
N LEU A 438 9.60 -22.13 19.76
CA LEU A 438 8.72 -21.76 20.88
C LEU A 438 9.25 -20.51 21.61
N ALA A 439 10.55 -20.47 21.91
CA ALA A 439 11.18 -19.34 22.59
C ALA A 439 11.10 -18.04 21.76
N LEU A 440 11.40 -18.10 20.46
CA LEU A 440 11.31 -16.96 19.55
C LEU A 440 9.88 -16.44 19.41
N THR A 441 8.88 -17.32 19.42
CA THR A 441 7.47 -16.93 19.34
C THR A 441 7.02 -16.20 20.59
N LYS A 442 7.43 -16.68 21.77
CA LYS A 442 7.18 -15.97 23.03
C LYS A 442 7.89 -14.62 23.09
N HIS A 443 9.13 -14.57 22.62
CA HIS A 443 9.90 -13.33 22.51
C HIS A 443 9.17 -12.31 21.62
N ALA A 444 8.72 -12.73 20.43
CA ALA A 444 7.98 -11.85 19.52
C ALA A 444 6.67 -11.34 20.13
N ALA A 445 5.86 -12.22 20.71
CA ALA A 445 4.62 -11.83 21.35
C ALA A 445 4.85 -10.87 22.53
N ALA A 446 5.82 -11.19 23.41
CA ALA A 446 6.16 -10.33 24.54
C ALA A 446 6.72 -8.97 24.11
N ALA A 447 7.56 -8.95 23.07
CA ALA A 447 8.09 -7.70 22.51
C ALA A 447 6.96 -6.82 21.96
N MET A 448 5.99 -7.41 21.26
CA MET A 448 4.83 -6.69 20.73
C MET A 448 3.87 -6.21 21.83
N GLU A 449 3.68 -6.96 22.92
CA GLU A 449 2.89 -6.54 24.08
C GLU A 449 3.59 -5.47 24.92
N SER A 450 4.91 -5.54 25.05
CA SER A 450 5.72 -4.61 25.85
C SER A 450 5.99 -3.27 25.16
N ALA A 451 5.89 -3.24 23.83
CA ALA A 451 6.11 -2.03 23.07
C ALA A 451 4.96 -1.04 23.27
N SER A 452 5.28 0.22 23.51
CA SER A 452 4.31 1.32 23.61
C SER A 452 3.71 1.71 22.25
N VAL A 453 3.55 0.76 21.32
CA VAL A 453 2.88 1.00 20.03
C VAL A 453 1.38 0.96 20.30
N PRO A 454 0.65 2.09 20.22
CA PRO A 454 -0.79 2.12 20.48
C PRO A 454 -1.51 1.12 19.57
N ASN A 455 -2.70 0.66 19.95
CA ASN A 455 -3.63 -0.06 19.05
C ASN A 455 -3.14 -1.40 18.45
N LEU A 456 -1.89 -1.84 18.68
CA LEU A 456 -1.41 -3.15 18.27
C LEU A 456 -1.88 -4.19 19.28
N LYS A 457 -2.76 -5.10 18.87
CA LYS A 457 -3.37 -6.10 19.75
C LYS A 457 -3.03 -7.51 19.30
N ILE A 458 -2.57 -8.34 20.22
CA ILE A 458 -2.52 -9.79 20.03
C ILE A 458 -3.96 -10.34 20.09
N VAL A 459 -4.35 -11.06 19.04
CA VAL A 459 -5.69 -11.65 18.90
C VAL A 459 -5.69 -13.08 19.44
N SER A 460 -4.68 -13.88 19.09
CA SER A 460 -4.49 -15.22 19.64
C SER A 460 -3.07 -15.33 20.20
N PRO A 461 -2.90 -15.54 21.52
CA PRO A 461 -1.58 -15.64 22.12
C PRO A 461 -0.86 -16.91 21.66
N PRO A 462 0.48 -16.93 21.70
CA PRO A 462 1.26 -18.08 21.27
C PRO A 462 1.02 -19.29 22.18
N THR A 463 0.41 -20.34 21.62
CA THR A 463 0.31 -21.66 22.26
C THR A 463 1.45 -22.59 21.81
N LEU A 464 1.86 -22.47 20.54
CA LEU A 464 3.01 -23.12 19.95
C LEU A 464 3.89 -22.04 19.30
N SER A 465 4.17 -22.16 18.00
CA SER A 465 5.04 -21.22 17.25
C SER A 465 4.30 -20.32 16.26
N ILE A 466 2.99 -20.15 16.45
CA ILE A 466 2.13 -19.25 15.70
C ILE A 466 1.37 -18.38 16.71
N PHE A 467 1.26 -17.09 16.39
CA PHE A 467 0.32 -16.18 17.05
C PHE A 467 -0.26 -15.21 16.02
N THR A 468 -1.36 -14.54 16.39
CA THR A 468 -2.03 -13.58 15.51
C THR A 468 -2.19 -12.25 16.21
N PHE A 469 -2.17 -11.18 15.42
CA PHE A 469 -2.28 -9.81 15.89
C PHE A 469 -2.99 -8.95 14.84
N LYS A 470 -3.39 -7.76 15.26
CA LYS A 470 -4.01 -6.75 14.39
C LYS A 470 -3.72 -5.35 14.92
N LEU A 471 -3.87 -4.36 14.05
CA LEU A 471 -4.11 -2.99 14.48
C LEU A 471 -5.59 -2.80 14.72
N ASP A 472 -5.94 -2.27 15.88
CA ASP A 472 -7.30 -2.02 16.30
C ASP A 472 -7.29 -0.83 17.27
N ASP A 473 -7.71 0.32 16.74
CA ASP A 473 -7.81 1.59 17.46
C ASP A 473 -9.05 1.69 18.36
N GLY A 474 -9.89 0.65 18.38
CA GLY A 474 -11.15 0.64 19.12
C GLY A 474 -12.23 1.54 18.52
N VAL A 475 -11.99 2.13 17.34
CA VAL A 475 -12.91 3.06 16.66
C VAL A 475 -13.39 2.44 15.34
N LEU A 476 -12.49 1.93 14.51
CA LEU A 476 -12.83 1.33 13.23
C LEU A 476 -13.48 -0.05 13.41
N THR A 477 -14.44 -0.38 12.53
CA THR A 477 -15.11 -1.68 12.50
C THR A 477 -15.39 -2.12 11.07
N GLY A 478 -15.64 -3.41 10.84
CA GLY A 478 -16.01 -3.95 9.53
C GLY A 478 -14.93 -3.70 8.46
N ASP A 479 -15.36 -3.35 7.25
CA ASP A 479 -14.49 -3.20 6.08
C ASP A 479 -13.38 -2.15 6.27
N ALA A 480 -13.61 -1.10 7.08
CA ALA A 480 -12.61 -0.08 7.37
C ALA A 480 -11.47 -0.61 8.25
N LEU A 481 -11.78 -1.47 9.22
CA LEU A 481 -10.78 -2.14 10.06
C LEU A 481 -9.99 -3.19 9.25
N ASP A 482 -10.67 -3.87 8.33
CA ASP A 482 -10.04 -4.77 7.37
C ASP A 482 -9.08 -4.01 6.43
N ALA A 483 -9.49 -2.85 5.91
CA ALA A 483 -8.65 -1.99 5.07
C ALA A 483 -7.41 -1.50 5.83
N LEU A 484 -7.56 -1.08 7.09
CA LEU A 484 -6.43 -0.71 7.95
C LEU A 484 -5.44 -1.87 8.10
N ASN A 485 -5.92 -3.08 8.42
CA ASN A 485 -5.05 -4.24 8.61
C ASN A 485 -4.44 -4.74 7.29
N ALA A 486 -5.12 -4.55 6.16
CA ALA A 486 -4.58 -4.86 4.83
C ALA A 486 -3.45 -3.88 4.46
N ASP A 487 -3.66 -2.57 4.66
CA ASP A 487 -2.62 -1.55 4.46
C ASP A 487 -1.43 -1.77 5.40
N PHE A 488 -1.69 -2.03 6.67
CA PHE A 488 -0.67 -2.38 7.66
C PHE A 488 0.17 -3.57 7.21
N LEU A 489 -0.45 -4.65 6.76
CA LEU A 489 0.24 -5.82 6.23
C LEU A 489 1.08 -5.48 4.98
N ASN A 490 0.53 -4.69 4.06
CA ASN A 490 1.23 -4.25 2.85
C ASN A 490 2.47 -3.41 3.19
N ARG A 491 2.39 -2.55 4.21
CA ARG A 491 3.54 -1.76 4.71
C ARG A 491 4.62 -2.61 5.35
N ILE A 492 4.26 -3.71 6.00
CA ILE A 492 5.25 -4.68 6.48
C ILE A 492 5.95 -5.31 5.26
N HIS A 493 5.18 -5.78 4.27
CA HIS A 493 5.74 -6.44 3.09
C HIS A 493 6.55 -5.49 2.18
N SER A 494 6.18 -4.22 2.08
CA SER A 494 6.89 -3.22 1.25
C SER A 494 8.32 -2.96 1.69
N ARG A 495 8.69 -3.40 2.90
CA ARG A 495 10.05 -3.29 3.44
C ARG A 495 10.95 -4.43 2.96
N GLY A 496 10.38 -5.50 2.40
CA GLY A 496 11.12 -6.60 1.77
C GLY A 496 11.86 -7.54 2.74
N ASN A 497 11.73 -7.35 4.06
CA ASN A 497 12.41 -8.19 5.04
C ASN A 497 11.59 -9.37 5.51
N VAL A 498 10.26 -9.24 5.55
CA VAL A 498 9.39 -10.24 6.16
C VAL A 498 8.13 -10.44 5.34
N LEU A 499 7.70 -11.70 5.24
CA LEU A 499 6.40 -12.06 4.72
C LEU A 499 5.56 -12.69 5.83
N LEU A 500 4.34 -12.17 5.98
CA LEU A 500 3.32 -12.60 6.93
C LEU A 500 2.03 -12.92 6.17
N SER A 501 1.11 -13.68 6.78
CA SER A 501 -0.17 -14.00 6.14
C SER A 501 -1.35 -13.28 6.76
N PRO A 502 -2.32 -12.82 5.97
CA PRO A 502 -3.63 -12.45 6.49
C PRO A 502 -4.42 -13.71 6.88
N PHE A 503 -5.34 -13.55 7.82
CA PHE A 503 -6.32 -14.57 8.22
C PHE A 503 -7.63 -13.90 8.64
N ARG A 504 -8.78 -14.51 8.34
CA ARG A 504 -10.09 -14.00 8.77
C ARG A 504 -10.56 -14.70 10.04
N SER A 505 -10.71 -13.94 11.12
CA SER A 505 -11.12 -14.48 12.41
C SER A 505 -12.56 -15.00 12.40
N VAL A 506 -12.79 -16.04 13.19
CA VAL A 506 -14.09 -16.68 13.42
C VAL A 506 -14.70 -16.27 14.76
N HIS A 507 -13.92 -15.60 15.61
CA HIS A 507 -14.31 -15.01 16.90
C HIS A 507 -14.08 -13.49 16.91
N GLY A 508 -14.85 -12.73 17.71
CA GLY A 508 -14.92 -11.27 17.61
C GLY A 508 -16.06 -10.86 16.67
N THR A 509 -15.80 -9.93 15.74
CA THR A 509 -16.69 -9.74 14.57
C THR A 509 -16.34 -10.82 13.55
N PRO A 510 -17.19 -11.83 13.29
CA PRO A 510 -16.84 -12.91 12.37
C PRO A 510 -16.52 -12.35 10.99
N GLY A 511 -15.37 -12.77 10.45
CA GLY A 511 -14.87 -12.31 9.16
C GLY A 511 -13.76 -11.26 9.24
N GLU A 512 -13.49 -10.67 10.40
CA GLU A 512 -12.47 -9.61 10.56
C GLU A 512 -11.04 -10.07 10.19
N LEU A 513 -10.29 -9.21 9.51
CA LEU A 513 -8.92 -9.46 9.05
C LEU A 513 -7.89 -9.29 10.16
N CYS A 514 -7.19 -10.37 10.48
CA CYS A 514 -6.03 -10.40 11.36
C CYS A 514 -4.77 -10.79 10.58
N ILE A 515 -3.60 -10.53 11.17
CA ILE A 515 -2.30 -10.90 10.63
C ILE A 515 -1.74 -12.06 11.46
N ARG A 516 -1.17 -13.06 10.78
CA ARG A 516 -0.54 -14.24 11.37
C ARG A 516 0.97 -14.20 11.16
N MET A 517 1.71 -14.44 12.24
CA MET A 517 3.15 -14.70 12.23
C MET A 517 3.42 -16.15 12.61
N ALA A 518 4.05 -16.90 11.70
CA ALA A 518 4.39 -18.31 11.86
C ALA A 518 5.90 -18.52 11.91
N ILE A 519 6.44 -18.69 13.12
CA ILE A 519 7.87 -18.84 13.36
C ILE A 519 8.19 -20.33 13.39
N LEU A 520 8.34 -20.95 12.22
CA LEU A 520 8.62 -22.39 12.11
C LEU A 520 9.85 -22.72 11.26
N SER A 521 10.38 -21.80 10.47
CA SER A 521 11.58 -22.12 9.68
C SER A 521 12.81 -22.31 10.58
N HIS A 522 13.60 -23.36 10.32
CA HIS A 522 14.89 -23.58 11.00
C HIS A 522 15.92 -22.46 10.73
N ARG A 523 15.67 -21.62 9.71
CA ARG A 523 16.53 -20.47 9.37
C ARG A 523 16.08 -19.16 10.01
N THR A 524 14.88 -19.11 10.58
CA THR A 524 14.40 -17.93 11.31
C THR A 524 15.05 -17.89 12.68
N ASP A 525 15.97 -16.97 12.90
CA ASP A 525 16.65 -16.75 14.18
C ASP A 525 16.13 -15.49 14.90
N LEU A 526 16.76 -15.16 16.02
CA LEU A 526 16.40 -13.97 16.81
C LEU A 526 16.53 -12.67 15.99
N HIS A 527 17.55 -12.55 15.14
CA HIS A 527 17.75 -11.35 14.34
C HIS A 527 16.63 -11.17 13.30
N ALA A 528 16.20 -12.25 12.63
CA ALA A 528 15.08 -12.21 11.72
C ALA A 528 13.77 -11.83 12.45
N VAL A 529 13.57 -12.36 13.66
CA VAL A 529 12.40 -12.03 14.50
C VAL A 529 12.42 -10.57 14.97
N ASP A 530 13.57 -10.07 15.45
CA ASP A 530 13.72 -8.67 15.86
C ASP A 530 13.54 -7.71 14.68
N THR A 531 14.02 -8.09 13.49
CA THR A 531 13.77 -7.34 12.25
C THR A 531 12.29 -7.32 11.91
N ALA A 532 11.59 -8.45 12.04
CA ALA A 532 10.15 -8.52 11.86
C ALA A 532 9.39 -7.62 12.83
N ILE A 533 9.76 -7.64 14.11
CA ILE A 533 9.17 -6.79 15.15
C ILE A 533 9.41 -5.32 14.84
N ALA A 534 10.63 -4.94 14.43
CA ALA A 534 10.96 -3.58 14.04
C ALA A 534 10.13 -3.11 12.83
N ASP A 535 9.95 -3.97 11.83
CA ASP A 535 9.15 -3.67 10.65
C ASP A 535 7.66 -3.59 10.98
N ILE A 536 7.14 -4.48 11.84
CA ILE A 536 5.78 -4.43 12.38
C ILE A 536 5.56 -3.13 13.15
N HIS A 537 6.47 -2.74 14.03
CA HIS A 537 6.35 -1.50 14.80
C HIS A 537 6.42 -0.26 13.89
N ALA A 538 7.37 -0.23 12.95
CA ALA A 538 7.48 0.87 11.99
C ALA A 538 6.24 0.99 11.12
N ALA A 539 5.72 -0.14 10.63
CA ALA A 539 4.49 -0.19 9.84
C ALA A 539 3.25 0.16 10.68
N ALA A 540 3.21 -0.20 11.95
CA ALA A 540 2.12 0.14 12.86
C ALA A 540 2.09 1.64 13.16
N LEU A 541 3.24 2.23 13.48
CA LEU A 541 3.38 3.67 13.66
C LEU A 541 3.05 4.42 12.36
N ALA A 542 3.51 3.91 11.21
CA ALA A 542 3.20 4.49 9.91
C ALA A 542 1.71 4.37 9.57
N ALA A 543 1.06 3.22 9.80
CA ALA A 543 -0.38 3.03 9.56
C ALA A 543 -1.25 3.85 10.53
N GLN A 544 -0.76 4.14 11.73
CA GLN A 544 -1.44 5.03 12.68
C GLN A 544 -1.23 6.52 12.37
N GLY A 545 -0.04 6.85 11.84
CA GLY A 545 0.25 8.12 11.18
C GLY A 545 -0.48 8.27 9.85
N LEU A 546 -0.90 7.15 9.23
CA LEU A 546 -1.59 7.07 7.95
C LEU A 546 -2.91 6.27 7.99
N VAL A 547 -3.85 6.63 8.87
CA VAL A 547 -5.27 6.52 8.45
C VAL A 547 -5.51 7.66 7.46
N HIS A 548 -4.90 7.53 6.28
CA HIS A 548 -5.10 8.41 5.13
C HIS A 548 -6.22 7.82 4.28
N GLU A 549 -7.43 8.05 4.74
CA GLU A 549 -8.47 8.52 3.83
C GLU A 549 -8.59 10.02 4.07
N THR A 550 -8.74 10.77 2.99
CA THR A 550 -9.08 12.20 3.01
C THR A 550 -10.20 12.47 4.03
N GLY A 551 -9.95 13.32 5.02
CA GLY A 551 -11.00 13.86 5.90
C GLY A 551 -11.46 12.98 7.07
N VAL A 552 -10.59 12.17 7.70
CA VAL A 552 -10.97 11.45 8.92
C VAL A 552 -10.90 12.36 10.16
N LEU A 553 -12.07 12.70 10.69
CA LEU A 553 -12.26 13.38 11.98
C LEU A 553 -12.00 12.37 13.13
N ARG A 554 -10.94 12.58 13.91
CA ARG A 554 -10.67 11.77 15.12
C ARG A 554 -11.23 12.48 16.36
N ASP A 555 -12.15 11.84 17.06
CA ASP A 555 -12.74 12.36 18.31
C ASP A 555 -11.99 11.80 19.53
N SER A 556 -11.25 12.63 20.26
CA SER A 556 -10.59 12.19 21.49
C SER A 556 -11.59 12.18 22.64
N ARG A 557 -11.77 11.02 23.31
CA ARG A 557 -12.64 10.88 24.49
C ARG A 557 -12.09 11.53 25.76
N ALA A 558 -11.00 12.30 25.69
CA ALA A 558 -10.41 12.94 26.86
C ALA A 558 -11.23 14.19 27.23
N HIS A 559 -11.90 14.15 28.37
CA HIS A 559 -12.57 15.32 28.96
C HIS A 559 -11.69 15.82 30.11
N PHE A 560 -11.20 17.06 30.03
CA PHE A 560 -10.49 17.71 31.13
C PHE A 560 -11.16 19.04 31.50
N ARG A 561 -11.02 19.41 32.78
CA ARG A 561 -11.60 20.65 33.33
C ARG A 561 -10.54 21.74 33.32
N VAL A 562 -10.84 22.88 32.72
CA VAL A 562 -10.03 24.08 32.82
C VAL A 562 -10.76 25.07 33.74
N SER A 563 -10.03 25.59 34.73
CA SER A 563 -10.49 26.66 35.61
C SER A 563 -9.55 27.83 35.35
N ALA A 564 -10.05 28.87 34.69
CA ALA A 564 -9.27 30.03 34.29
C ALA A 564 -8.72 30.83 35.50
N LEU A 565 -9.23 30.62 36.71
CA LEU A 565 -8.78 31.27 37.94
C LEU A 565 -7.40 30.80 38.42
N GLU A 566 -6.99 29.57 38.07
CA GLU A 566 -5.76 28.95 38.60
C GLU A 566 -4.62 28.92 37.58
N ASP A 567 -4.91 28.82 36.27
CA ASP A 567 -3.89 28.64 35.23
C ASP A 567 -4.34 28.96 33.78
N PHE A 568 -4.06 30.18 33.30
CA PHE A 568 -4.43 30.69 31.96
C PHE A 568 -3.67 30.07 30.77
N VAL A 569 -2.79 29.09 31.01
CA VAL A 569 -1.97 28.41 29.97
C VAL A 569 -2.30 26.91 29.91
N LYS A 570 -3.26 26.45 30.72
CA LYS A 570 -3.56 25.02 30.90
C LYS A 570 -4.03 24.34 29.62
N ASP A 571 -4.90 24.98 28.85
CA ASP A 571 -5.37 24.54 27.53
C ASP A 571 -4.19 24.33 26.55
N TYR A 572 -3.27 25.29 26.45
CA TYR A 572 -2.06 25.16 25.64
C TYR A 572 -1.10 24.09 26.16
N ARG A 573 -1.04 23.84 27.48
CA ARG A 573 -0.24 22.75 28.07
C ARG A 573 -0.75 21.37 27.68
N GLU A 574 -2.05 21.17 27.55
CA GLU A 574 -2.58 19.91 27.03
C GLU A 574 -2.23 19.72 25.55
N LEU A 575 -2.31 20.78 24.72
CA LEU A 575 -1.81 20.75 23.34
C LEU A 575 -0.30 20.46 23.25
N ALA A 576 0.47 21.01 24.17
CA ALA A 576 1.91 20.78 24.30
C ALA A 576 2.27 19.35 24.77
N ARG A 577 1.30 18.57 25.27
CA ARG A 577 1.49 17.14 25.64
C ARG A 577 1.17 16.17 24.52
N LEU A 578 0.71 16.65 23.36
CA LEU A 578 0.41 15.78 22.25
C LEU A 578 1.64 14.94 21.87
N PRO A 579 1.52 13.61 21.68
CA PRO A 579 2.66 12.74 21.37
C PRO A 579 3.41 13.10 20.08
N VAL A 580 2.80 13.92 19.22
CA VAL A 580 3.36 14.34 17.92
C VAL A 580 4.70 15.07 18.07
N TRP A 581 4.91 15.78 19.20
CA TRP A 581 6.11 16.59 19.43
C TRP A 581 7.40 15.78 19.50
N ASP A 582 7.35 14.56 20.05
CA ASP A 582 8.53 13.69 20.19
C ASP A 582 9.07 13.25 18.82
N THR A 583 8.18 13.10 17.84
CA THR A 583 8.55 12.75 16.47
C THR A 583 9.08 13.97 15.71
N ILE A 584 8.41 15.11 15.84
CA ILE A 584 8.75 16.35 15.13
C ILE A 584 10.12 16.91 15.57
N LEU A 585 10.43 16.79 16.86
CA LEU A 585 11.62 17.36 17.48
C LEU A 585 12.74 16.33 17.71
N ALA A 586 12.68 15.18 17.04
CA ALA A 586 13.75 14.19 17.06
C ALA A 586 15.05 14.74 16.42
N GLY A 587 16.21 14.32 16.95
CA GLY A 587 17.53 14.71 16.45
C GLY A 587 18.14 15.93 17.18
N ASN A 588 19.06 16.64 16.52
CA ASN A 588 19.77 17.77 17.12
C ASN A 588 18.89 19.03 17.18
N LEU A 589 18.28 19.28 18.34
CA LEU A 589 17.35 20.39 18.57
C LEU A 589 17.97 21.79 18.41
N GLN A 590 19.28 21.93 18.56
CA GLN A 590 19.99 23.21 18.38
C GLN A 590 20.00 23.67 16.91
N GLU A 591 19.79 22.75 15.97
CA GLU A 591 19.73 23.05 14.52
C GLU A 591 18.30 23.28 14.03
N LYS A 592 17.29 23.03 14.88
CA LYS A 592 15.88 23.17 14.56
C LYS A 592 15.44 24.62 14.71
N ARG A 593 14.64 25.08 13.73
CA ARG A 593 14.01 26.40 13.75
C ARG A 593 12.49 26.27 13.85
N VAL A 594 11.91 26.98 14.81
CA VAL A 594 10.47 27.07 15.03
C VAL A 594 9.98 28.46 14.63
N LEU A 595 8.83 28.55 13.98
CA LEU A 595 8.11 29.80 13.73
C LEU A 595 6.75 29.71 14.41
N ASP A 596 6.44 30.65 15.30
CA ASP A 596 5.10 30.79 15.87
C ASP A 596 4.38 31.95 15.20
N VAL A 597 3.38 31.63 14.38
CA VAL A 597 2.61 32.59 13.58
C VAL A 597 1.32 32.92 14.32
N CYS A 598 1.03 34.22 14.44
CA CYS A 598 -0.01 34.77 15.30
C CYS A 598 0.20 34.38 16.78
N ALA A 599 1.43 34.61 17.28
CA ALA A 599 1.84 34.21 18.63
C ALA A 599 1.02 34.85 19.77
N GLY A 600 0.31 35.94 19.49
CA GLY A 600 -0.56 36.62 20.45
C GLY A 600 0.21 37.03 21.72
N THR A 601 -0.38 36.77 22.89
CA THR A 601 0.27 37.07 24.18
C THR A 601 1.36 36.06 24.60
N GLY A 602 1.69 35.08 23.74
CA GLY A 602 2.74 34.09 23.98
C GLY A 602 2.38 32.92 24.90
N ARG A 603 1.08 32.65 25.12
CA ARG A 603 0.63 31.55 26.01
C ARG A 603 1.01 30.18 25.45
N TRP A 604 0.85 29.97 24.15
CA TRP A 604 1.32 28.76 23.48
C TRP A 604 2.84 28.60 23.62
N ALA A 605 3.61 29.65 23.28
CA ALA A 605 5.06 29.64 23.40
C ALA A 605 5.53 29.28 24.83
N GLN A 606 4.81 29.74 25.85
CA GLN A 606 5.07 29.36 27.24
C GLN A 606 4.86 27.86 27.47
N ALA A 607 3.71 27.31 27.07
CA ALA A 607 3.43 25.88 27.21
C ALA A 607 4.45 25.01 26.45
N PHE A 608 4.80 25.43 25.23
CA PHE A 608 5.81 24.79 24.39
C PHE A 608 7.20 24.80 25.05
N SER A 609 7.63 25.94 25.58
CA SER A 609 8.88 26.07 26.33
C SER A 609 8.92 25.17 27.57
N GLU A 610 7.82 25.11 28.33
CA GLU A 610 7.73 24.37 29.59
C GLU A 610 7.61 22.85 29.42
N LEU A 611 6.90 22.37 28.39
CA LEU A 611 6.53 20.95 28.27
C LEU A 611 7.13 20.23 27.07
N VAL A 612 7.31 20.93 25.96
CA VAL A 612 7.87 20.34 24.74
C VAL A 612 9.38 20.47 24.74
N VAL A 613 9.89 21.70 24.84
CA VAL A 613 11.33 21.94 24.81
C VAL A 613 11.97 21.57 26.15
N LYS A 614 11.34 21.94 27.28
CA LYS A 614 11.84 21.67 28.65
C LYS A 614 13.29 22.14 28.80
N ASP A 615 14.20 21.31 29.24
CA ASP A 615 15.60 21.66 29.54
C ASP A 615 16.49 21.87 28.28
N ARG A 616 15.89 22.03 27.10
CA ARG A 616 16.56 22.08 25.80
C ARG A 616 16.50 23.51 25.23
N GLN A 617 17.35 23.84 24.26
CA GLN A 617 17.30 25.14 23.59
C GLN A 617 16.89 24.95 22.13
N VAL A 618 15.93 25.76 21.68
CA VAL A 618 15.52 25.82 20.28
C VAL A 618 15.34 27.27 19.84
N LYS A 619 15.66 27.57 18.59
CA LYS A 619 15.45 28.90 18.03
C LYS A 619 13.99 29.06 17.59
N CYS A 620 13.28 30.04 18.15
CA CYS A 620 11.88 30.31 17.85
C CYS A 620 11.68 31.76 17.41
N ASP A 621 11.30 31.97 16.14
CA ASP A 621 10.88 33.28 15.62
C ASP A 621 9.37 33.45 15.83
N PHE A 622 8.90 34.67 16.06
CA PHE A 622 7.50 35.00 16.34
C PHE A 622 6.98 36.03 15.34
N VAL A 623 5.83 35.75 14.74
CA VAL A 623 5.12 36.70 13.88
C VAL A 623 3.74 36.93 14.46
N ASP A 624 3.31 38.19 14.56
CA ASP A 624 1.95 38.50 15.01
C ASP A 624 1.31 39.61 14.18
N LEU A 625 -0.02 39.68 14.22
CA LEU A 625 -0.85 40.62 13.47
C LEU A 625 -0.94 41.99 14.15
N CYS A 626 -0.72 42.06 15.47
CA CYS A 626 -0.95 43.25 16.29
C CYS A 626 0.30 43.67 17.09
N SER A 627 0.60 44.97 17.11
CA SER A 627 1.74 45.51 17.88
C SER A 627 1.53 45.44 19.40
N ASP A 628 0.28 45.52 19.86
CA ASP A 628 -0.05 45.54 21.29
C ASP A 628 0.19 44.17 21.94
N SER A 629 -0.13 43.08 21.22
CA SER A 629 0.16 41.71 21.67
C SER A 629 1.64 41.39 21.66
N THR A 630 2.40 41.89 20.68
CA THR A 630 3.87 41.71 20.65
C THR A 630 4.58 42.34 21.86
N THR A 631 4.06 43.44 22.40
CA THR A 631 4.60 44.05 23.63
C THR A 631 4.42 43.14 24.85
N VAL A 632 3.29 42.43 24.94
CA VAL A 632 3.03 41.45 26.01
C VAL A 632 3.87 40.19 25.81
N LEU A 633 4.04 39.75 24.57
CA LEU A 633 4.88 38.62 24.18
C LEU A 633 6.35 38.84 24.59
N ASP A 634 6.92 40.03 24.32
CA ASP A 634 8.30 40.38 24.69
C ASP A 634 8.54 40.22 26.20
N GLY A 635 7.61 40.69 27.03
CA GLY A 635 7.68 40.53 28.48
C GLY A 635 7.61 39.06 28.93
N ARG A 636 6.84 38.23 28.21
CA ARG A 636 6.69 36.80 28.52
C ARG A 636 7.91 35.98 28.06
N ILE A 637 8.51 36.30 26.92
CA ILE A 637 9.72 35.65 26.38
C ILE A 637 10.88 35.73 27.38
N ALA A 638 11.00 36.83 28.14
CA ALA A 638 12.04 36.98 29.18
C ALA A 638 12.02 35.88 30.25
N HIS A 639 10.89 35.15 30.38
CA HIS A 639 10.70 34.06 31.34
C HIS A 639 10.78 32.67 30.68
N MET A 640 11.11 32.58 29.39
CA MET A 640 11.23 31.33 28.62
C MET A 640 12.68 31.10 28.19
N PRO A 641 13.59 30.73 29.11
CA PRO A 641 15.02 30.63 28.80
C PRO A 641 15.33 29.61 27.70
N ASN A 642 14.42 28.67 27.44
CA ASN A 642 14.56 27.53 26.53
C ASN A 642 14.28 27.88 25.05
N LEU A 643 13.71 29.06 24.79
CA LEU A 643 13.48 29.58 23.45
C LEU A 643 14.49 30.72 23.21
N SER A 644 15.58 30.45 22.49
CA SER A 644 16.65 31.43 22.30
C SER A 644 16.57 32.17 20.96
N GLY A 645 16.64 33.50 21.00
CA GLY A 645 17.20 34.34 19.92
C GLY A 645 16.44 34.41 18.59
N GLY A 646 15.11 34.31 18.58
CA GLY A 646 14.33 34.61 17.38
C GLY A 646 13.83 36.06 17.28
N GLN A 647 13.40 36.45 16.08
CA GLN A 647 12.85 37.78 15.81
C GLN A 647 11.36 37.82 16.17
N VAL A 648 10.91 38.93 16.77
CA VAL A 648 9.49 39.25 16.94
C VAL A 648 9.11 40.26 15.86
N ILE A 649 8.20 39.88 14.97
CA ILE A 649 7.85 40.64 13.77
C ILE A 649 6.34 40.90 13.76
N THR A 650 5.94 42.14 13.55
CA THR A 650 4.53 42.52 13.36
C THR A 650 4.25 42.77 11.87
N GLY A 651 3.23 42.15 11.29
CA GLY A 651 2.89 42.38 9.88
C GLY A 651 1.82 41.46 9.28
N ASP A 652 1.68 41.52 7.95
CA ASP A 652 0.69 40.73 7.21
C ASP A 652 1.13 39.27 6.98
N ILE A 653 0.46 38.34 7.64
CA ILE A 653 0.78 36.90 7.56
C ILE A 653 0.52 36.28 6.17
N CYS A 654 -0.12 36.98 5.24
CA CYS A 654 -0.28 36.47 3.86
C CYS A 654 0.98 36.67 3.01
N ALA A 655 1.97 37.41 3.52
CA ALA A 655 3.21 37.75 2.83
C ALA A 655 4.41 37.62 3.80
N LEU A 656 4.57 36.44 4.40
CA LEU A 656 5.63 36.18 5.38
C LEU A 656 7.03 36.41 4.80
N ASP A 657 7.22 36.16 3.51
CA ASP A 657 8.46 36.42 2.77
C ASP A 657 8.86 37.90 2.78
N GLN A 658 7.88 38.81 2.67
CA GLN A 658 8.09 40.26 2.73
C GLN A 658 8.39 40.75 4.15
N LEU A 659 8.00 39.98 5.16
CA LEU A 659 8.31 40.23 6.57
C LEU A 659 9.66 39.66 7.01
N GLY A 660 10.44 39.09 6.08
CA GLY A 660 11.77 38.55 6.38
C GLY A 660 11.76 37.10 6.87
N VAL A 661 10.65 36.38 6.75
CA VAL A 661 10.55 34.93 6.99
C VAL A 661 10.90 34.20 5.69
N PRO A 662 12.10 33.60 5.57
CA PRO A 662 12.51 33.02 4.30
C PRO A 662 11.82 31.67 4.06
N ALA A 663 11.55 31.36 2.78
CA ALA A 663 11.04 30.05 2.38
C ALA A 663 11.96 28.91 2.84
N LEU A 664 11.38 27.73 3.09
CA LEU A 664 12.06 26.48 3.48
C LEU A 664 13.07 26.63 4.64
N SER A 665 12.77 27.50 5.61
CA SER A 665 13.70 27.85 6.68
C SER A 665 13.34 27.26 8.04
N TYR A 666 12.12 26.76 8.20
CA TYR A 666 11.59 26.30 9.47
C TYR A 666 11.32 24.80 9.47
N ASP A 667 11.68 24.15 10.57
CA ASP A 667 11.40 22.74 10.82
C ASP A 667 10.00 22.56 11.39
N VAL A 668 9.54 23.54 12.17
CA VAL A 668 8.23 23.56 12.81
C VAL A 668 7.59 24.92 12.61
N ILE A 669 6.31 24.94 12.25
CA ILE A 669 5.49 26.15 12.27
C ILE A 669 4.27 25.90 13.15
N THR A 670 3.95 26.81 14.05
CA THR A 670 2.76 26.73 14.89
C THR A 670 1.84 27.91 14.66
N ASN A 671 0.53 27.66 14.72
CA ASN A 671 -0.48 28.70 14.83
C ASN A 671 -1.60 28.19 15.74
N MET A 672 -1.64 28.70 16.97
CA MET A 672 -2.56 28.22 18.00
C MET A 672 -3.47 29.40 18.38
N HIS A 673 -4.67 29.46 17.76
CA HIS A 673 -5.70 30.50 17.94
C HIS A 673 -5.56 31.81 17.13
N GLY A 674 -4.61 31.92 16.21
CA GLY A 674 -4.37 33.16 15.47
C GLY A 674 -5.25 33.40 14.24
N LEU A 675 -5.74 32.33 13.61
CA LEU A 675 -6.41 32.40 12.31
C LEU A 675 -7.88 32.88 12.38
N TYR A 676 -8.50 32.97 13.56
CA TYR A 676 -9.89 33.41 13.71
C TYR A 676 -10.18 34.75 13.02
N GLY A 677 -9.21 35.69 13.07
CA GLY A 677 -9.32 37.02 12.48
C GLY A 677 -8.99 37.10 10.98
N VAL A 678 -8.54 36.01 10.34
CA VAL A 678 -8.10 36.02 8.93
C VAL A 678 -9.31 35.77 8.03
N PRO A 679 -9.71 36.69 7.14
CA PRO A 679 -10.88 36.46 6.28
C PRO A 679 -10.69 35.25 5.34
N GLY A 680 -11.76 34.48 5.10
CA GLY A 680 -11.71 33.28 4.25
C GLY A 680 -11.09 33.50 2.87
N ALA A 681 -11.32 34.65 2.23
CA ALA A 681 -10.72 35.02 0.94
C ALA A 681 -9.18 35.12 0.95
N ARG A 682 -8.58 35.26 2.14
CA ARG A 682 -7.13 35.36 2.35
C ARG A 682 -6.52 34.12 3.01
N LEU A 683 -7.36 33.18 3.46
CA LEU A 683 -6.94 32.03 4.25
C LEU A 683 -6.00 31.10 3.47
N SER A 684 -6.30 30.81 2.20
CA SER A 684 -5.41 30.02 1.33
C SER A 684 -4.05 30.68 1.16
N SER A 685 -3.99 32.01 1.04
CA SER A 685 -2.71 32.74 0.93
C SER A 685 -1.88 32.62 2.21
N ALA A 686 -2.52 32.76 3.38
CA ALA A 686 -1.85 32.63 4.67
C ALA A 686 -1.33 31.19 4.89
N LEU A 687 -2.15 30.18 4.60
CA LEU A 687 -1.76 28.76 4.73
C LEU A 687 -0.65 28.38 3.76
N GLN A 688 -0.71 28.89 2.53
CA GLN A 688 0.33 28.66 1.52
C GLN A 688 1.67 29.26 1.95
N THR A 689 1.72 30.52 2.39
CA THR A 689 2.99 31.14 2.78
C THR A 689 3.59 30.51 4.04
N MET A 690 2.76 29.99 4.96
CA MET A 690 3.24 29.18 6.08
C MET A 690 3.81 27.84 5.58
N TYR A 691 3.10 27.13 4.69
CA TYR A 691 3.59 25.89 4.12
C TYR A 691 4.91 26.06 3.34
N ASP A 692 5.07 27.18 2.63
CA ASP A 692 6.29 27.51 1.88
C ASP A 692 7.49 27.84 2.79
N ALA A 693 7.26 28.28 4.02
CA ALA A 693 8.31 28.49 5.01
C ALA A 693 8.84 27.16 5.61
N LEU A 694 8.12 26.04 5.48
CA LEU A 694 8.55 24.72 5.98
C LEU A 694 9.64 24.09 5.12
N LYS A 695 10.69 23.57 5.77
CA LYS A 695 11.69 22.68 5.14
C LYS A 695 11.06 21.37 4.65
N PRO A 696 11.69 20.66 3.69
CA PRO A 696 11.36 19.26 3.42
C PRO A 696 11.46 18.42 4.70
N GLY A 697 10.40 17.66 5.03
CA GLY A 697 10.26 16.94 6.29
C GLY A 697 9.78 17.79 7.48
N GLY A 698 9.60 19.10 7.31
CA GLY A 698 9.08 20.01 8.33
C GLY A 698 7.58 19.83 8.56
N THR A 699 7.10 20.22 9.74
CA THR A 699 5.69 20.07 10.13
C THR A 699 5.09 21.38 10.63
N MET A 700 3.91 21.72 10.13
CA MET A 700 3.09 22.83 10.62
C MET A 700 1.92 22.28 11.44
N ILE A 701 1.64 22.90 12.58
CA ILE A 701 0.54 22.53 13.47
C ILE A 701 -0.35 23.75 13.69
N LEU A 702 -1.63 23.60 13.34
CA LEU A 702 -2.67 24.62 13.46
C LEU A 702 -3.69 24.15 14.50
N ALA A 703 -4.06 24.98 15.47
CA ALA A 703 -5.18 24.70 16.37
C ALA A 703 -6.23 25.80 16.31
N ILE A 704 -7.48 25.40 16.08
CA ILE A 704 -8.63 26.32 15.99
C ILE A 704 -9.91 25.68 16.50
N GLY A 705 -10.84 26.48 17.00
CA GLY A 705 -12.15 26.06 17.46
C GLY A 705 -13.04 25.65 16.29
N SER A 706 -13.67 24.48 16.42
CA SER A 706 -14.67 23.99 15.49
C SER A 706 -15.99 24.76 15.60
N GLU A 707 -16.90 24.59 14.63
CA GLU A 707 -18.15 25.35 14.53
C GLU A 707 -19.04 25.32 15.79
N HIS A 708 -18.88 24.30 16.65
CA HIS A 708 -19.63 24.12 17.91
C HIS A 708 -18.84 24.51 19.18
N SER A 709 -17.66 25.10 19.02
CA SER A 709 -16.90 25.66 20.13
C SER A 709 -17.49 26.98 20.57
N ALA A 710 -17.41 27.30 21.87
CA ALA A 710 -17.82 28.61 22.38
C ALA A 710 -17.02 29.77 21.74
N TYR A 711 -15.81 29.50 21.22
CA TYR A 711 -15.02 30.47 20.44
C TYR A 711 -15.67 30.86 19.10
N GLN A 712 -16.58 30.04 18.57
CA GLN A 712 -17.33 30.29 17.32
C GLN A 712 -18.78 30.69 17.58
N GLU A 713 -19.47 29.96 18.48
CA GLU A 713 -20.89 30.20 18.77
C GLU A 713 -21.13 31.55 19.44
N MET A 714 -20.31 31.90 20.43
CA MET A 714 -20.52 33.13 21.19
C MET A 714 -20.38 34.38 20.31
N PRO A 715 -19.32 34.56 19.50
CA PRO A 715 -19.23 35.73 18.62
C PRO A 715 -20.35 35.81 17.58
N LYS A 716 -20.78 34.66 17.05
CA LYS A 716 -21.87 34.57 16.07
C LYS A 716 -23.22 34.97 16.65
N GLU A 717 -23.56 34.46 17.83
CA GLU A 717 -24.84 34.71 18.49
C GLU A 717 -24.90 36.06 19.20
N CYS A 718 -23.81 36.44 19.86
CA CYS A 718 -23.77 37.65 20.67
C CYS A 718 -23.38 38.91 19.88
N PHE A 719 -22.52 38.79 18.87
CA PHE A 719 -21.99 39.94 18.12
C PHE A 719 -22.32 39.90 16.62
N GLY A 720 -22.87 38.79 16.10
CA GLY A 720 -23.17 38.63 14.68
C GLY A 720 -21.93 38.50 13.80
N ILE A 721 -20.79 38.09 14.37
CA ILE A 721 -19.52 37.97 13.67
C ILE A 721 -19.18 36.47 13.52
N SER A 722 -18.77 36.05 12.32
CA SER A 722 -18.29 34.69 12.07
C SER A 722 -16.78 34.72 11.87
N TYR A 723 -16.06 33.96 12.69
CA TYR A 723 -14.62 33.78 12.57
C TYR A 723 -14.30 32.62 11.64
N THR A 724 -13.04 32.56 11.22
CA THR A 724 -12.51 31.38 10.51
C THR A 724 -12.62 30.16 11.41
N SER A 725 -13.17 29.08 10.85
CA SER A 725 -13.36 27.79 11.50
C SER A 725 -12.30 26.76 11.08
N ASP A 726 -12.32 25.61 11.74
CA ASP A 726 -11.54 24.45 11.31
C ASP A 726 -11.94 23.96 9.92
N THR A 727 -13.23 24.02 9.58
CA THR A 727 -13.76 23.65 8.27
C THR A 727 -13.17 24.53 7.17
N ASP A 728 -13.12 25.85 7.40
CA ASP A 728 -12.51 26.79 6.44
C ASP A 728 -11.02 26.49 6.21
N ILE A 729 -10.28 26.13 7.26
CA ILE A 729 -8.86 25.74 7.15
C ILE A 729 -8.72 24.45 6.34
N MET A 730 -9.52 23.43 6.64
CA MET A 730 -9.46 22.13 5.96
C MET A 730 -9.85 22.25 4.48
N GLU A 731 -10.87 23.04 4.17
CA GLU A 731 -11.25 23.36 2.78
C GLU A 731 -10.13 24.10 2.05
N ALA A 732 -9.52 25.11 2.69
CA ALA A 732 -8.42 25.86 2.10
C ALA A 732 -7.19 24.97 1.83
N LEU A 733 -6.81 24.09 2.77
CA LEU A 733 -5.71 23.11 2.57
C LEU A 733 -6.03 22.12 1.45
N THR A 734 -7.29 21.66 1.36
CA THR A 734 -7.76 20.77 0.29
C THR A 734 -7.67 21.45 -1.07
N LEU A 735 -8.10 22.71 -1.18
CA LEU A 735 -7.99 23.51 -2.41
C LEU A 735 -6.54 23.73 -2.85
N LEU A 736 -5.62 23.83 -1.89
CA LEU A 736 -4.18 23.93 -2.14
C LEU A 736 -3.53 22.57 -2.48
N GLY A 737 -4.27 21.45 -2.36
CA GLY A 737 -3.71 20.11 -2.53
C GLY A 737 -2.72 19.72 -1.43
N ILE A 738 -2.73 20.42 -0.30
CA ILE A 738 -1.84 20.17 0.83
C ILE A 738 -2.44 19.08 1.71
N GLN A 739 -1.70 17.99 1.90
CA GLN A 739 -2.11 16.89 2.77
C GLN A 739 -2.05 17.31 4.24
N PHE A 740 -3.11 17.00 4.99
CA PHE A 740 -3.22 17.31 6.41
C PHE A 740 -3.91 16.19 7.18
N THR A 741 -3.71 16.18 8.50
CA THR A 741 -4.44 15.34 9.45
C THR A 741 -5.11 16.25 10.47
N ALA A 742 -6.33 15.93 10.91
CA ALA A 742 -7.06 16.73 11.91
C ALA A 742 -7.46 15.85 13.10
N THR A 743 -7.19 16.34 14.32
CA THR A 743 -7.60 15.68 15.57
C THR A 743 -8.47 16.62 16.39
N HIS A 744 -9.64 16.15 16.85
CA HIS A 744 -10.49 16.93 17.73
C HIS A 744 -10.17 16.67 19.20
N ILE A 745 -10.15 17.76 19.96
CA ILE A 745 -9.97 17.78 21.41
C ILE A 745 -11.19 18.46 22.00
N ASN A 746 -11.90 17.74 22.87
CA ASN A 746 -13.04 18.29 23.60
C ASN A 746 -12.62 18.61 25.04
N TYR A 747 -13.02 19.77 25.54
CA TYR A 747 -12.88 20.11 26.95
C TYR A 747 -14.03 21.01 27.39
N ILE A 748 -14.13 21.28 28.69
CA ILE A 748 -15.14 22.18 29.22
C ILE A 748 -14.43 23.26 30.03
N GLU A 749 -14.67 24.50 29.65
CA GLU A 749 -14.33 25.68 30.46
C GLU A 749 -15.42 25.89 31.50
N GLU A 750 -15.04 25.95 32.78
CA GLU A 750 -15.98 26.05 33.89
C GLU A 750 -15.70 27.28 34.78
N PHE A 751 -16.73 28.09 35.03
CA PHE A 751 -16.66 29.29 35.86
C PHE A 751 -17.65 29.22 37.02
N SER A 752 -17.21 29.53 38.23
CA SER A 752 -18.12 29.62 39.38
C SER A 752 -19.10 30.78 39.21
N ALA A 753 -20.35 30.63 39.70
CA ALA A 753 -21.29 31.74 39.78
C ALA A 753 -20.76 32.95 40.56
N SER A 754 -19.77 32.73 41.45
CA SER A 754 -19.11 33.78 42.22
C SER A 754 -17.94 34.46 41.50
N ASP A 755 -17.54 33.99 40.31
CA ASP A 755 -16.41 34.50 39.51
C ASP A 755 -16.89 35.25 38.27
N GLU A 756 -17.61 36.35 38.50
CA GLU A 756 -18.16 37.17 37.40
C GLU A 756 -17.05 37.77 36.52
N ALA A 757 -15.93 38.17 37.12
CA ALA A 757 -14.81 38.79 36.42
C ALA A 757 -14.05 37.80 35.52
N GLY A 758 -13.83 36.55 35.97
CA GLY A 758 -13.18 35.52 35.15
C GLY A 758 -14.04 35.11 33.96
N LEU A 759 -15.35 34.96 34.18
CA LEU A 759 -16.30 34.64 33.11
C LEU A 759 -16.47 35.81 32.11
N GLU A 760 -16.50 37.06 32.58
CA GLU A 760 -16.50 38.25 31.71
C GLU A 760 -15.27 38.27 30.80
N ARG A 761 -14.09 38.04 31.38
CA ARG A 761 -12.83 38.02 30.64
C ARG A 761 -12.78 36.92 29.58
N PHE A 762 -13.23 35.72 29.91
CA PHE A 762 -13.28 34.61 28.94
C PHE A 762 -14.24 34.90 27.77
N LEU A 763 -15.43 35.44 28.06
CA LEU A 763 -16.41 35.73 27.02
C LEU A 763 -15.99 36.94 26.17
N LEU A 764 -15.53 38.03 26.78
CA LEU A 764 -15.21 39.26 26.04
C LEU A 764 -13.82 39.23 25.41
N ASP A 765 -12.79 38.82 26.16
CA ASP A 765 -11.41 38.91 25.69
C ASP A 765 -10.97 37.66 24.92
N GLU A 766 -11.35 36.47 25.36
CA GLU A 766 -10.86 35.21 24.74
C GLU A 766 -11.77 34.69 23.63
N CYS A 767 -13.08 34.79 23.79
CA CYS A 767 -14.03 34.45 22.74
C CYS A 767 -14.33 35.66 21.85
N GLY A 768 -14.48 36.86 22.41
CA GLY A 768 -14.80 38.08 21.66
C GLY A 768 -13.59 38.81 21.05
N GLY A 769 -12.39 38.64 21.60
CA GLY A 769 -11.22 39.46 21.26
C GLY A 769 -10.34 38.98 20.09
N ASN A 770 -10.63 37.83 19.47
CA ASN A 770 -9.77 37.23 18.43
C ASN A 770 -9.93 37.84 17.02
N THR A 771 -10.21 39.14 16.90
CA THR A 771 -10.51 39.79 15.61
C THR A 771 -9.38 40.65 15.06
N PHE A 772 -9.32 40.76 13.72
CA PHE A 772 -8.50 41.72 12.98
C PHE A 772 -8.77 43.14 13.51
N PRO A 773 -7.77 44.04 13.58
CA PRO A 773 -8.02 45.46 13.81
C PRO A 773 -8.64 46.04 12.53
N THR A 774 -9.91 45.73 12.30
CA THR A 774 -10.81 46.62 11.59
C THR A 774 -11.52 47.39 12.68
N ASP A 775 -11.40 48.72 12.66
CA ASP A 775 -11.93 49.67 13.67
C ASP A 775 -13.43 49.50 14.02
N THR A 776 -14.12 48.52 13.45
CA THR A 776 -15.52 48.17 13.64
C THR A 776 -15.86 47.29 14.85
N ALA A 777 -14.90 46.59 15.48
CA ALA A 777 -15.21 45.64 16.56
C ALA A 777 -15.29 46.28 17.96
N ALA A 778 -14.43 47.26 18.24
CA ALA A 778 -14.38 47.94 19.55
C ALA A 778 -15.66 48.73 19.88
N GLU A 779 -16.43 49.15 18.87
CA GLU A 779 -17.69 49.88 19.06
C GLU A 779 -18.93 48.97 19.22
N LYS A 780 -18.80 47.64 19.08
CA LYS A 780 -19.93 46.68 19.07
C LYS A 780 -19.96 45.66 20.21
N LEU A 781 -18.92 45.59 21.04
CA LEU A 781 -18.87 44.67 22.19
C LEU A 781 -19.74 45.21 23.33
N ASP A 782 -20.97 44.71 23.45
CA ASP A 782 -21.88 45.05 24.56
C ASP A 782 -21.46 44.33 25.86
N PRO A 783 -21.11 45.06 26.93
CA PRO A 783 -20.80 44.48 28.24
C PRO A 783 -21.94 43.63 28.82
N LYS A 784 -23.18 43.77 28.32
CA LYS A 784 -24.33 42.94 28.73
C LYS A 784 -24.25 41.49 28.25
N CYS A 785 -23.24 41.07 27.49
CA CYS A 785 -23.07 39.67 27.06
C CYS A 785 -23.02 38.67 28.22
N PHE A 786 -22.51 39.07 29.40
CA PHE A 786 -22.59 38.26 30.62
C PHE A 786 -24.04 37.97 31.06
N THR A 787 -24.98 38.86 30.73
CA THR A 787 -26.40 38.78 31.11
C THR A 787 -27.32 38.24 30.00
N LYS A 788 -26.78 37.93 28.81
CA LYS A 788 -27.54 37.37 27.68
C LYS A 788 -27.94 35.91 27.92
N ASP A 789 -28.96 35.46 27.19
CA ASP A 789 -29.47 34.08 27.25
C ASP A 789 -28.39 33.03 26.94
N TYR A 790 -27.36 33.36 26.16
CA TYR A 790 -26.24 32.47 25.88
C TYR A 790 -25.50 32.02 27.15
N ALA A 791 -25.00 32.94 27.98
CA ALA A 791 -24.32 32.59 29.23
C ALA A 791 -25.26 31.88 30.22
N ARG A 792 -26.52 32.33 30.34
CA ARG A 792 -27.54 31.68 31.19
C ARG A 792 -27.87 30.26 30.74
N SER A 793 -27.94 30.02 29.43
CA SER A 793 -28.22 28.69 28.87
C SER A 793 -27.10 27.68 29.16
N ARG A 794 -25.92 28.17 29.53
CA ARG A 794 -24.74 27.38 29.89
C ARG A 794 -24.55 27.25 31.41
N PHE A 795 -25.48 27.74 32.23
CA PHE A 795 -25.44 27.61 33.68
C PHE A 795 -25.98 26.24 34.13
N ASP A 796 -25.17 25.47 34.86
CA ASP A 796 -25.61 24.23 35.50
C ASP A 796 -26.06 24.51 36.95
N GLU A 797 -27.38 24.53 37.16
CA GLU A 797 -27.98 24.75 38.48
C GLU A 797 -27.55 23.71 39.52
N ALA A 798 -27.20 22.48 39.11
CA ALA A 798 -26.81 21.41 40.03
C ALA A 798 -25.39 21.60 40.57
N SER A 799 -24.48 22.20 39.78
CA SER A 799 -23.11 22.49 40.22
C SER A 799 -22.88 23.94 40.64
N GLY A 800 -23.80 24.86 40.31
CA GLY A 800 -23.64 26.29 40.57
C GLY A 800 -22.54 26.94 39.71
N THR A 801 -22.27 26.37 38.55
CA THR A 801 -21.18 26.80 37.65
C THR A 801 -21.65 26.97 36.21
N TYR A 802 -21.05 27.91 35.49
CA TYR A 802 -21.21 28.05 34.04
C TYR A 802 -20.25 27.10 33.32
N ARG A 803 -20.75 26.35 32.33
CA ARG A 803 -19.98 25.36 31.58
C ARG A 803 -20.04 25.62 30.09
N PHE A 804 -18.88 25.84 29.48
CA PHE A 804 -18.73 26.08 28.05
C PHE A 804 -17.99 24.91 27.41
N PRO A 805 -18.70 23.99 26.73
CA PRO A 805 -18.06 22.95 25.94
C PRO A 805 -17.21 23.57 24.84
N GLN A 806 -15.99 23.08 24.72
CA GLN A 806 -15.03 23.44 23.70
C GLN A 806 -14.74 22.21 22.85
N LYS A 807 -14.69 22.41 21.54
CA LYS A 807 -14.21 21.43 20.58
C LYS A 807 -13.19 22.11 19.67
N ILE A 808 -11.92 21.79 19.89
CA ILE A 808 -10.78 22.32 19.14
C ILE A 808 -10.29 21.28 18.14
N SER A 809 -9.90 21.73 16.96
CA SER A 809 -9.32 20.92 15.90
C SER A 809 -7.84 21.24 15.79
N VAL A 810 -6.99 20.24 15.99
CA VAL A 810 -5.55 20.30 15.77
C VAL A 810 -5.25 19.71 14.40
N VAL A 811 -4.96 20.59 13.44
CA VAL A 811 -4.62 20.26 12.07
C VAL A 811 -3.10 20.20 11.93
N THR A 812 -2.56 19.03 11.58
CA THR A 812 -1.13 18.80 11.36
C THR A 812 -0.86 18.62 9.88
N VAL A 813 0.07 19.41 9.34
CA VAL A 813 0.51 19.42 7.94
C VAL A 813 2.00 19.08 7.90
N THR A 814 2.37 17.96 7.29
CA THR A 814 3.79 17.60 7.13
C THR A 814 4.21 17.76 5.69
N ARG A 815 5.29 18.51 5.45
CA ARG A 815 5.91 18.62 4.14
C ARG A 815 6.71 17.36 3.86
N HIS A 816 6.33 16.61 2.84
CA HIS A 816 6.97 15.33 2.54
C HIS A 816 8.44 15.53 2.10
N ALA A 817 9.39 14.84 2.74
CA ALA A 817 10.81 15.03 2.48
C ALA A 817 11.27 14.54 1.08
N GLY A 818 10.52 13.62 0.48
CA GLY A 818 10.80 13.08 -0.85
C GLY A 818 10.25 13.92 -2.01
N PHE A 819 9.43 14.94 -1.72
CA PHE A 819 8.81 15.76 -2.76
C PHE A 819 9.57 17.08 -2.92
N LEU A 820 9.77 17.46 -4.18
CA LEU A 820 10.33 18.74 -4.56
C LEU A 820 9.33 19.85 -4.23
N PRO A 821 9.80 21.00 -3.72
CA PRO A 821 8.98 22.18 -3.58
C PRO A 821 8.32 22.62 -4.88
N GLU A 822 7.14 23.22 -4.77
CA GLU A 822 6.52 23.90 -5.90
C GLU A 822 7.41 25.03 -6.39
N MET A 823 7.40 25.24 -7.70
CA MET A 823 8.24 26.27 -8.29
C MET A 823 7.78 27.71 -7.95
N GLN A 824 6.49 27.89 -7.62
CA GLN A 824 5.88 29.20 -7.40
C GLN A 824 6.36 29.91 -6.12
N SER A 825 7.04 29.19 -5.22
CA SER A 825 7.50 29.69 -3.92
C SER A 825 8.74 30.62 -4.00
N PHE A 826 9.29 30.91 -5.18
CA PHE A 826 10.51 31.70 -5.37
C PHE A 826 10.39 32.73 -6.51
N GLY A 827 9.83 33.91 -6.21
CA GLY A 827 9.45 34.92 -7.22
C GLY A 827 10.51 35.25 -8.29
N LYS A 828 11.80 35.36 -7.92
CA LYS A 828 12.88 35.62 -8.91
C LYS A 828 13.15 34.40 -9.81
N PHE A 829 13.28 33.20 -9.23
CA PHE A 829 13.57 31.98 -9.96
C PHE A 829 12.46 31.62 -10.96
N TYR A 830 11.20 31.73 -10.53
CA TYR A 830 10.04 31.51 -11.38
C TYR A 830 10.06 32.42 -12.63
N SER A 831 10.33 33.72 -12.44
CA SER A 831 10.35 34.70 -13.53
C SER A 831 11.46 34.42 -14.58
N GLU A 832 12.65 34.01 -14.13
CA GLU A 832 13.76 33.63 -15.00
C GLU A 832 13.42 32.36 -15.78
N ALA A 833 12.90 31.34 -15.10
CA ALA A 833 12.56 30.07 -15.72
C ALA A 833 11.39 30.17 -16.71
N TYR A 834 10.37 30.99 -16.40
CA TYR A 834 9.30 31.32 -17.33
C TYR A 834 9.84 31.94 -18.63
N THR A 835 10.75 32.92 -18.48
CA THR A 835 11.37 33.60 -19.62
C THR A 835 12.16 32.63 -20.49
N LEU A 836 12.97 31.76 -19.88
CA LEU A 836 13.75 30.73 -20.57
C LEU A 836 12.85 29.71 -21.28
N ARG A 837 11.79 29.21 -20.61
CA ARG A 837 10.82 28.31 -21.26
C ARG A 837 10.12 28.99 -22.43
N ARG A 838 9.72 30.26 -22.28
CA ARG A 838 9.06 31.02 -23.35
C ARG A 838 9.98 31.19 -24.57
N GLN A 839 11.28 31.40 -24.36
CA GLN A 839 12.27 31.47 -25.44
C GLN A 839 12.52 30.12 -26.11
N ALA A 840 12.47 29.02 -25.34
CA ALA A 840 12.66 27.66 -25.84
C ALA A 840 11.43 27.09 -26.57
N SER A 841 10.23 27.63 -26.32
CA SER A 841 8.97 27.09 -26.86
C SER A 841 8.44 27.90 -28.05
N THR A 842 7.98 27.21 -29.09
CA THR A 842 7.31 27.81 -30.25
C THR A 842 5.78 27.86 -30.11
N MET A 843 5.24 27.42 -28.96
CA MET A 843 3.81 27.29 -28.68
C MET A 843 3.02 28.58 -28.99
N GLN A 844 3.44 29.69 -28.40
CA GLN A 844 2.78 30.98 -28.58
C GLN A 844 2.97 31.55 -29.99
N SER A 845 4.20 31.46 -30.53
CA SER A 845 4.52 32.02 -31.85
C SER A 845 3.84 31.27 -33.00
N ASN A 846 3.70 29.94 -32.92
CA ASN A 846 2.98 29.14 -33.90
C ASN A 846 1.47 29.40 -33.85
N MET A 847 0.88 29.52 -32.65
CA MET A 847 -0.55 29.85 -32.52
C MET A 847 -0.84 31.27 -33.04
N ILE A 848 0.00 32.26 -32.74
CA ILE A 848 -0.09 33.62 -33.31
C ILE A 848 -0.05 33.57 -34.84
N ALA A 849 0.90 32.83 -35.42
CA ALA A 849 1.00 32.69 -36.88
C ALA A 849 -0.22 31.98 -37.47
N TRP A 850 -0.78 31.00 -36.74
CA TRP A 850 -1.99 30.29 -37.15
C TRP A 850 -3.21 31.22 -37.15
N LEU A 851 -3.45 31.99 -36.08
CA LEU A 851 -4.57 32.93 -35.97
C LEU A 851 -4.53 34.00 -37.08
N ARG A 852 -3.35 34.56 -37.36
CA ARG A 852 -3.17 35.55 -38.44
C ARG A 852 -3.52 35.01 -39.82
N ARG A 853 -3.19 33.74 -40.11
CA ARG A 853 -3.40 33.12 -41.43
C ARG A 853 -4.79 32.50 -41.59
N ASN A 854 -5.36 31.99 -40.51
CA ASN A 854 -6.53 31.12 -40.53
C ASN A 854 -7.76 31.73 -39.85
N GLY A 855 -7.62 32.87 -39.15
CA GLY A 855 -8.71 33.52 -38.42
C GLY A 855 -9.92 33.81 -39.29
N GLU A 856 -9.74 34.34 -40.51
CA GLU A 856 -10.84 34.56 -41.45
C GLU A 856 -11.53 33.23 -41.82
N GLN A 857 -10.77 32.26 -42.32
CA GLN A 857 -11.31 31.00 -42.84
C GLN A 857 -12.00 30.15 -41.78
N HIS A 858 -11.44 30.10 -40.57
CA HIS A 858 -11.84 29.13 -39.55
C HIS A 858 -12.69 29.73 -38.42
N ILE A 859 -12.64 31.05 -38.21
CA ILE A 859 -13.42 31.74 -37.17
C ILE A 859 -14.46 32.66 -37.81
N LEU A 860 -14.05 33.65 -38.60
CA LEU A 860 -14.98 34.64 -39.17
C LEU A 860 -16.01 34.02 -40.12
N ASN A 861 -15.59 33.13 -41.03
CA ASN A 861 -16.52 32.47 -41.96
C ASN A 861 -17.59 31.62 -41.26
N ARG A 862 -17.30 31.12 -40.05
CA ARG A 862 -18.25 30.34 -39.25
C ARG A 862 -19.28 31.20 -38.52
N LEU A 863 -18.92 32.44 -38.21
CA LEU A 863 -19.84 33.39 -37.61
C LEU A 863 -20.97 33.78 -38.59
N GLY A 864 -20.68 33.75 -39.90
CA GLY A 864 -21.66 34.09 -40.93
C GLY A 864 -21.78 35.61 -41.17
N SER A 865 -22.43 35.99 -42.26
CA SER A 865 -22.61 37.40 -42.64
C SER A 865 -23.67 38.07 -41.77
N ASN A 866 -23.39 39.27 -41.30
CA ASN A 866 -24.32 40.08 -40.52
C ASN A 866 -25.43 40.66 -41.42
N THR A 867 -26.46 39.85 -41.67
CA THR A 867 -27.60 40.22 -42.52
C THR A 867 -28.73 40.89 -41.73
N ASP A 868 -28.78 40.71 -40.41
CA ASP A 868 -29.87 41.17 -39.55
C ASP A 868 -29.72 42.63 -39.09
N GLN A 869 -28.49 43.13 -38.95
CA GLN A 869 -28.19 44.52 -38.52
C GLN A 869 -26.98 45.09 -39.28
N PRO A 870 -27.12 45.44 -40.57
CA PRO A 870 -26.01 45.97 -41.36
C PRO A 870 -25.43 47.25 -40.75
N ASN A 871 -24.10 47.45 -40.84
CA ASN A 871 -23.35 48.62 -40.33
C ASN A 871 -23.18 48.75 -38.80
N ARG A 872 -23.18 47.65 -38.03
CA ARG A 872 -22.69 47.64 -36.64
C ARG A 872 -21.27 47.04 -36.52
N PRO A 873 -20.48 47.36 -35.48
CA PRO A 873 -19.18 46.73 -35.28
C PRO A 873 -19.30 45.26 -34.86
N LEU A 874 -18.26 44.47 -35.18
CA LEU A 874 -18.06 43.10 -34.69
C LEU A 874 -17.59 43.18 -33.24
N ARG A 875 -18.40 42.68 -32.31
CA ARG A 875 -18.10 42.74 -30.87
C ARG A 875 -17.33 41.51 -30.42
N ILE A 876 -16.11 41.72 -29.91
CA ILE A 876 -15.23 40.68 -29.40
C ILE A 876 -15.04 40.90 -27.90
N ALA A 877 -15.33 39.89 -27.09
CA ALA A 877 -15.03 39.89 -25.66
C ALA A 877 -13.89 38.89 -25.39
N SER A 878 -12.87 39.27 -24.62
CA SER A 878 -11.78 38.38 -24.22
C SER A 878 -11.69 38.30 -22.70
N ILE A 879 -11.64 37.08 -22.18
CA ILE A 879 -11.54 36.79 -20.75
C ILE A 879 -10.09 36.44 -20.45
N GLY A 880 -9.42 37.25 -19.63
CA GLY A 880 -8.00 37.08 -19.30
C GLY A 880 -7.10 37.38 -20.51
N CYS A 881 -7.23 38.58 -21.09
CA CYS A 881 -6.51 38.93 -22.31
C CYS A 881 -4.99 39.14 -22.11
N GLY A 882 -4.49 39.22 -20.87
CA GLY A 882 -3.06 39.28 -20.58
C GLY A 882 -2.35 40.43 -21.32
N ASP A 883 -1.20 40.13 -21.92
CA ASP A 883 -0.43 41.06 -22.76
C ASP A 883 -0.96 41.19 -24.20
N GLY A 884 -2.06 40.52 -24.54
CA GLY A 884 -2.81 40.69 -25.78
C GLY A 884 -2.27 40.02 -27.02
N GLU A 885 -1.19 39.24 -26.95
CA GLU A 885 -0.54 38.73 -28.15
C GLU A 885 -1.43 37.82 -29.02
N LEU A 886 -2.25 36.97 -28.39
CA LEU A 886 -3.19 36.09 -29.11
C LEU A 886 -4.40 36.87 -29.64
N ASP A 887 -4.96 37.77 -28.83
CA ASP A 887 -6.11 38.60 -29.18
C ASP A 887 -5.80 39.51 -30.38
N ILE A 888 -4.65 40.19 -30.33
CA ILE A 888 -4.17 41.06 -31.40
C ILE A 888 -3.93 40.24 -32.67
N ALA A 889 -3.34 39.05 -32.57
CA ALA A 889 -3.09 38.18 -33.72
C ALA A 889 -4.39 37.73 -34.41
N LEU A 890 -5.43 37.42 -33.65
CA LEU A 890 -6.74 37.11 -34.19
C LEU A 890 -7.37 38.33 -34.87
N MET A 891 -7.32 39.50 -34.22
CA MET A 891 -7.85 40.74 -34.81
C MET A 891 -7.13 41.09 -36.12
N GLU A 892 -5.79 40.98 -36.18
CA GLU A 892 -5.00 41.15 -37.42
C GLU A 892 -5.47 40.18 -38.52
N GLY A 893 -5.77 38.93 -38.15
CA GLY A 893 -6.20 37.88 -39.08
C GLY A 893 -7.61 38.05 -39.66
N ILE A 894 -8.48 38.85 -39.02
CA ILE A 894 -9.86 39.07 -39.48
C ILE A 894 -10.13 40.49 -39.99
N ALA A 895 -9.34 41.48 -39.54
CA ALA A 895 -9.58 42.92 -39.75
C ALA A 895 -9.93 43.31 -41.20
N HIS A 896 -9.20 42.78 -42.19
CA HIS A 896 -9.36 43.13 -43.61
C HIS A 896 -10.63 42.57 -44.27
N SER A 897 -11.34 41.68 -43.57
CA SER A 897 -12.50 40.98 -44.11
C SER A 897 -13.78 41.30 -43.34
N VAL A 898 -13.70 41.95 -42.18
CA VAL A 898 -14.87 42.31 -41.34
C VAL A 898 -15.95 43.08 -42.12
N GLU A 899 -15.56 44.03 -42.98
CA GLU A 899 -16.50 44.79 -43.83
C GLU A 899 -17.20 43.92 -44.88
N LYS A 900 -16.50 42.95 -45.47
CA LYS A 900 -17.08 42.00 -46.44
C LYS A 900 -18.19 41.16 -45.81
N TRP A 901 -18.13 40.97 -44.50
CA TRP A 901 -19.09 40.20 -43.71
C TRP A 901 -20.21 41.06 -43.11
N GLY A 902 -20.32 42.35 -43.49
CA GLY A 902 -21.44 43.23 -43.13
C GLY A 902 -21.28 43.98 -41.80
N TYR A 903 -20.07 44.03 -41.25
CA TYR A 903 -19.75 44.77 -40.02
C TYR A 903 -19.01 46.07 -40.34
N SER A 904 -19.22 47.11 -39.55
CA SER A 904 -18.61 48.43 -39.77
C SER A 904 -17.21 48.58 -39.16
N GLY A 905 -16.66 47.56 -38.49
CA GLY A 905 -15.41 47.66 -37.72
C GLY A 905 -15.33 46.59 -36.61
N ILE A 906 -14.34 46.70 -35.73
CA ILE A 906 -14.17 45.81 -34.56
C ILE A 906 -14.29 46.61 -33.27
N GLU A 907 -15.08 46.09 -32.33
CA GLU A 907 -15.19 46.58 -30.95
C GLU A 907 -14.70 45.48 -30.01
N PHE A 908 -13.51 45.66 -29.41
CA PHE A 908 -12.89 44.67 -28.53
C PHE A 908 -13.00 45.09 -27.06
N THR A 909 -13.42 44.16 -26.20
CA THR A 909 -13.46 44.33 -24.75
C THR A 909 -12.64 43.24 -24.07
N GLY A 910 -11.54 43.61 -23.40
CA GLY A 910 -10.67 42.69 -22.67
C GLY A 910 -10.83 42.80 -21.16
N LEU A 911 -11.04 41.68 -20.48
CA LEU A 911 -11.08 41.58 -19.02
C LEU A 911 -9.70 41.12 -18.53
N GLU A 912 -9.01 41.98 -17.77
CA GLU A 912 -7.68 41.68 -17.23
C GLU A 912 -7.50 42.40 -15.90
N PRO A 913 -7.36 41.70 -14.75
CA PRO A 913 -7.23 42.32 -13.43
C PRO A 913 -5.87 42.98 -13.19
N SER A 914 -4.81 42.58 -13.91
CA SER A 914 -3.47 43.16 -13.72
C SER A 914 -3.27 44.45 -14.51
N GLU A 915 -2.99 45.55 -13.80
CA GLU A 915 -2.63 46.82 -14.44
C GLU A 915 -1.40 46.69 -15.35
N THR A 916 -0.40 45.91 -14.93
CA THR A 916 0.83 45.66 -15.70
C THR A 916 0.55 44.99 -17.04
N PHE A 917 -0.34 43.99 -17.07
CA PHE A 917 -0.70 43.32 -18.32
C PHE A 917 -1.55 44.22 -19.21
N ARG A 918 -2.47 45.01 -18.65
CA ARG A 918 -3.23 46.02 -19.42
C ARG A 918 -2.31 47.05 -20.10
N GLN A 919 -1.26 47.51 -19.42
CA GLN A 919 -0.28 48.42 -20.02
C GLN A 919 0.48 47.75 -21.18
N LYS A 920 0.99 46.52 -20.98
CA LYS A 920 1.67 45.75 -22.04
C LYS A 920 0.77 45.45 -23.24
N PHE A 921 -0.51 45.18 -23.01
CA PHE A 921 -1.49 45.01 -24.08
C PHE A 921 -1.53 46.24 -25.00
N MET A 922 -1.60 47.44 -24.42
CA MET A 922 -1.66 48.69 -25.19
C MET A 922 -0.36 48.96 -25.95
N GLU A 923 0.80 48.64 -25.38
CA GLU A 923 2.10 48.70 -26.05
C GLU A 923 2.16 47.76 -27.26
N ASN A 924 1.76 46.50 -27.06
CA ASN A 924 1.72 45.49 -28.12
C ASN A 924 0.74 45.87 -29.24
N LEU A 925 -0.40 46.46 -28.89
CA LEU A 925 -1.39 46.96 -29.84
C LEU A 925 -0.84 48.15 -30.65
N ALA A 926 -0.14 49.09 -30.01
CA ALA A 926 0.50 50.20 -30.70
C ALA A 926 1.55 49.70 -31.71
N ALA A 927 2.41 48.77 -31.28
CA ALA A 927 3.39 48.13 -32.16
C ALA A 927 2.73 47.36 -33.33
N ALA A 928 1.54 46.80 -33.12
CA ALA A 928 0.78 46.14 -34.17
C ALA A 928 0.17 47.10 -35.20
N ARG A 929 -0.30 48.27 -34.75
CA ARG A 929 -0.79 49.33 -35.65
C ARG A 929 0.31 49.88 -36.54
N GLU A 930 1.53 50.04 -36.02
CA GLU A 930 2.69 50.47 -36.81
C GLU A 930 3.05 49.50 -37.94
N ARG A 931 2.78 48.19 -37.76
CA ARG A 931 2.98 47.17 -38.81
C ARG A 931 1.97 47.23 -39.95
N GLY A 932 0.91 48.05 -39.84
CA GLY A 932 -0.05 48.31 -40.93
C GLY A 932 -1.16 47.27 -41.09
N ASN A 933 -1.43 46.42 -40.09
CA ASN A 933 -2.40 45.31 -40.18
C ASN A 933 -3.79 45.61 -39.60
N PHE A 934 -4.10 46.87 -39.27
CA PHE A 934 -5.38 47.25 -38.64
C PHE A 934 -6.17 48.26 -39.50
N PRO A 935 -7.51 48.28 -39.39
CA PRO A 935 -8.35 49.29 -40.03
C PRO A 935 -8.03 50.70 -39.48
N PRO A 936 -8.48 51.78 -40.15
CA PRO A 936 -8.39 53.14 -39.64
C PRO A 936 -9.01 53.25 -38.23
N PRO A 937 -8.52 54.16 -37.36
CA PRO A 937 -8.96 54.27 -35.96
C PRO A 937 -10.47 54.47 -35.77
N GLU A 938 -11.15 55.06 -36.76
CA GLU A 938 -12.60 55.26 -36.76
C GLU A 938 -13.43 53.97 -36.83
N HIS A 939 -12.81 52.84 -37.18
CA HIS A 939 -13.45 51.53 -37.33
C HIS A 939 -12.93 50.48 -36.32
N PHE A 940 -12.17 50.89 -35.29
CA PHE A 940 -11.55 49.97 -34.34
C PHE A 940 -11.45 50.54 -32.92
N THR A 941 -12.20 49.96 -31.97
CA THR A 941 -12.22 50.37 -30.54
C THR A 941 -11.75 49.23 -29.63
N VAL A 942 -11.00 49.59 -28.57
CA VAL A 942 -10.47 48.64 -27.56
C VAL A 942 -10.77 49.19 -26.18
N ASN A 943 -11.45 48.39 -25.36
CA ASN A 943 -11.81 48.69 -23.98
C ASN A 943 -11.20 47.63 -23.05
N LEU A 944 -10.26 48.01 -22.19
CA LEU A 944 -9.67 47.11 -21.18
C LEU A 944 -10.27 47.40 -19.81
N VAL A 945 -10.71 46.36 -19.10
CA VAL A 945 -11.47 46.47 -17.86
C VAL A 945 -10.75 45.72 -16.75
N ASP A 946 -10.61 46.39 -15.61
CA ASP A 946 -10.15 45.77 -14.37
C ASP A 946 -11.28 44.92 -13.76
N ASN A 947 -11.29 43.63 -14.07
CA ASN A 947 -12.31 42.72 -13.57
C ASN A 947 -11.80 41.27 -13.56
N THR A 948 -12.36 40.46 -12.66
CA THR A 948 -12.21 39.00 -12.65
C THR A 948 -13.52 38.34 -13.03
N PHE A 949 -13.42 37.13 -13.60
CA PHE A 949 -14.59 36.42 -14.10
C PHE A 949 -15.56 35.95 -13.00
N ASP A 950 -15.04 35.63 -11.80
CA ASP A 950 -15.82 35.15 -10.65
C ASP A 950 -16.78 36.22 -10.08
N HIS A 951 -16.53 37.49 -10.42
CA HIS A 951 -17.31 38.65 -9.97
C HIS A 951 -17.98 39.39 -11.13
N LEU A 952 -18.49 38.67 -12.14
CA LEU A 952 -19.41 39.22 -13.16
C LEU A 952 -20.77 39.67 -12.57
N LYS A 953 -20.75 40.52 -11.54
CA LYS A 953 -21.89 41.33 -11.10
C LYS A 953 -21.79 42.67 -11.84
N THR A 954 -22.60 42.77 -12.89
CA THR A 954 -23.10 44.01 -13.52
C THR A 954 -22.07 45.00 -14.09
N SER A 955 -21.88 45.02 -15.43
CA SER A 955 -22.19 46.18 -16.31
C SER A 955 -21.44 46.29 -17.66
N VAL A 956 -20.40 45.50 -17.96
CA VAL A 956 -19.51 45.83 -19.12
C VAL A 956 -19.70 44.99 -20.39
N VAL A 957 -20.06 43.70 -20.30
CA VAL A 957 -20.48 42.88 -21.46
C VAL A 957 -21.75 42.13 -21.05
N GLY A 958 -22.90 42.47 -21.64
CA GLY A 958 -24.16 41.80 -21.34
C GLY A 958 -24.19 40.36 -21.84
N GLN A 959 -24.98 39.51 -21.17
CA GLN A 959 -25.24 38.15 -21.68
C GLN A 959 -25.87 38.24 -23.07
N GLY A 960 -25.30 37.49 -24.02
CA GLY A 960 -25.74 37.46 -25.41
C GLY A 960 -25.42 38.72 -26.23
N GLU A 961 -24.45 39.54 -25.84
CA GLU A 961 -24.09 40.78 -26.56
C GLU A 961 -22.85 40.68 -27.44
N ALA A 962 -21.97 39.69 -27.21
CA ALA A 962 -20.74 39.52 -27.98
C ALA A 962 -20.97 38.66 -29.24
N ASP A 963 -20.36 39.02 -30.36
CA ASP A 963 -20.32 38.18 -31.56
C ASP A 963 -19.29 37.04 -31.39
N LEU A 964 -18.18 37.35 -30.73
CA LEU A 964 -17.07 36.44 -30.47
C LEU A 964 -16.60 36.56 -29.01
N VAL A 965 -16.44 35.42 -28.34
CA VAL A 965 -15.89 35.36 -26.97
C VAL A 965 -14.58 34.57 -27.00
N LEU A 966 -13.50 35.12 -26.44
CA LEU A 966 -12.16 34.52 -26.44
C LEU A 966 -11.77 34.09 -25.03
N LEU A 967 -11.21 32.88 -24.94
CA LEU A 967 -10.58 32.31 -23.75
C LEU A 967 -9.16 31.88 -24.15
N GLY A 968 -8.21 32.79 -24.06
CA GLY A 968 -6.81 32.55 -24.42
C GLY A 968 -5.98 32.13 -23.21
N HIS A 969 -5.68 30.84 -23.04
CA HIS A 969 -4.81 30.34 -21.95
C HIS A 969 -5.24 30.70 -20.50
N VAL A 970 -6.49 31.14 -20.29
CA VAL A 970 -7.01 31.57 -18.98
C VAL A 970 -7.65 30.41 -18.18
N MET A 971 -7.93 29.28 -18.83
CA MET A 971 -8.72 28.19 -18.24
C MET A 971 -8.09 27.57 -16.98
N TYR A 972 -6.76 27.62 -16.84
CA TYR A 972 -6.03 27.14 -15.67
C TYR A 972 -6.34 27.92 -14.39
N TYR A 973 -6.83 29.16 -14.51
CA TYR A 973 -7.13 30.03 -13.37
C TYR A 973 -8.53 29.80 -12.78
N PHE A 974 -9.39 29.01 -13.45
CA PHE A 974 -10.72 28.71 -12.95
C PHE A 974 -10.73 27.46 -12.05
N SER A 975 -11.28 27.62 -10.85
CA SER A 975 -11.59 26.52 -9.94
C SER A 975 -12.69 25.62 -10.51
N ARG A 976 -13.73 26.21 -11.11
CA ARG A 976 -14.84 25.51 -11.78
C ARG A 976 -14.82 25.70 -13.29
N LYS A 977 -13.96 24.95 -13.98
CA LYS A 977 -13.65 25.10 -15.41
C LYS A 977 -14.87 24.88 -16.32
N GLU A 978 -15.72 23.91 -16.01
CA GLU A 978 -16.97 23.66 -16.74
C GLU A 978 -17.95 24.85 -16.62
N GLU A 979 -18.12 25.39 -15.40
CA GLU A 979 -18.99 26.53 -15.16
C GLU A 979 -18.47 27.78 -15.88
N ALA A 980 -17.15 27.98 -15.90
CA ALA A 980 -16.52 29.08 -16.60
C ALA A 980 -16.71 29.02 -18.11
N LEU A 981 -16.54 27.84 -18.71
CA LEU A 981 -16.78 27.65 -20.14
C LEU A 981 -18.25 27.90 -20.50
N LYS A 982 -19.21 27.38 -19.71
CA LYS A 982 -20.64 27.61 -19.92
C LYS A 982 -21.01 29.09 -19.83
N LYS A 983 -20.50 29.81 -18.83
CA LYS A 983 -20.74 31.26 -18.67
C LYS A 983 -20.13 32.06 -19.81
N ALA A 984 -18.94 31.70 -20.29
CA ALA A 984 -18.34 32.34 -21.46
C ALA A 984 -19.18 32.14 -22.73
N MET A 985 -19.76 30.94 -22.92
CA MET A 985 -20.70 30.69 -24.03
C MET A 985 -21.97 31.54 -23.93
N GLN A 986 -22.46 31.84 -22.72
CA GLN A 986 -23.64 32.70 -22.51
C GLN A 986 -23.38 34.19 -22.84
N LEU A 987 -22.11 34.62 -22.92
CA LEU A 987 -21.77 35.99 -23.36
C LEU A 987 -21.92 36.14 -24.88
N ALA A 988 -21.76 35.04 -25.64
CA ALA A 988 -21.96 35.04 -27.07
C ALA A 988 -23.46 35.11 -27.41
N ARG A 989 -23.83 36.02 -28.31
CA ARG A 989 -25.20 36.14 -28.81
C ARG A 989 -25.69 34.85 -29.48
N PRO A 990 -27.01 34.66 -29.66
CA PRO A 990 -27.51 33.59 -30.51
C PRO A 990 -26.87 33.63 -31.91
N GLY A 991 -26.25 32.51 -32.32
CA GLY A 991 -25.47 32.43 -33.56
C GLY A 991 -24.04 33.00 -33.49
N GLY A 992 -23.61 33.51 -32.33
CA GLY A 992 -22.23 33.91 -32.06
C GLY A 992 -21.29 32.73 -31.78
N LEU A 993 -20.01 33.01 -31.56
CA LEU A 993 -18.97 32.00 -31.35
C LEU A 993 -18.18 32.22 -30.06
N THR A 994 -17.75 31.13 -29.44
CA THR A 994 -16.76 31.09 -28.36
C THR A 994 -15.51 30.37 -28.86
N VAL A 995 -14.34 31.01 -28.71
CA VAL A 995 -13.04 30.46 -29.11
C VAL A 995 -12.21 30.17 -27.87
N VAL A 996 -11.78 28.93 -27.71
CA VAL A 996 -10.95 28.48 -26.60
C VAL A 996 -9.59 28.05 -27.12
N ILE A 997 -8.51 28.61 -26.59
CA ILE A 997 -7.15 28.22 -26.96
C ILE A 997 -6.48 27.58 -25.75
N HIS A 998 -6.03 26.34 -25.92
CA HIS A 998 -5.50 25.54 -24.83
C HIS A 998 -4.42 24.55 -25.28
N GLN A 999 -3.41 24.31 -24.44
CA GLN A 999 -2.42 23.25 -24.64
C GLN A 999 -3.08 21.87 -24.67
N GLY A 1000 -2.68 21.02 -25.62
CA GLY A 1000 -3.09 19.62 -25.74
C GLY A 1000 -2.33 18.70 -24.77
N LYS A 1001 -2.73 17.43 -24.71
CA LYS A 1001 -2.14 16.46 -23.77
C LYS A 1001 -0.71 16.04 -24.12
N GLU A 1002 -0.38 15.94 -25.41
CA GLU A 1002 0.94 15.50 -25.87
C GLU A 1002 2.05 16.49 -25.45
N GLY A 1003 3.16 15.93 -24.93
CA GLY A 1003 4.36 16.71 -24.55
C GLY A 1003 4.50 16.93 -23.05
N ILE A 1004 4.46 18.19 -22.60
CA ILE A 1004 4.66 18.55 -21.19
C ILE A 1004 3.55 18.00 -20.27
N PRO A 1005 2.25 18.06 -20.61
CA PRO A 1005 1.22 17.48 -19.74
C PRO A 1005 1.40 15.97 -19.53
N GLU A 1006 1.79 15.20 -20.56
CA GLU A 1006 2.16 13.79 -20.39
C GLU A 1006 3.39 13.56 -19.49
N LEU A 1007 4.38 14.46 -19.51
CA LEU A 1007 5.53 14.38 -18.62
C LEU A 1007 5.12 14.72 -17.18
N GLN A 1008 4.21 15.68 -17.02
CA GLN A 1008 3.62 16.02 -15.73
C GLN A 1008 2.82 14.85 -15.16
N GLU A 1009 1.96 14.20 -15.95
CA GLU A 1009 1.18 13.02 -15.55
C GLU A 1009 2.09 11.87 -15.07
N GLN A 1010 3.24 11.68 -15.73
CA GLN A 1010 4.21 10.65 -15.38
C GLN A 1010 5.03 10.98 -14.11
N LEU A 1011 5.50 12.22 -13.98
CA LEU A 1011 6.53 12.56 -12.99
C LEU A 1011 5.99 13.26 -11.75
N LEU A 1012 4.95 14.10 -11.86
CA LEU A 1012 4.40 14.86 -10.73
C LEU A 1012 3.96 13.99 -9.54
N PRO A 1013 3.36 12.80 -9.69
CA PRO A 1013 3.04 11.95 -8.54
C PRO A 1013 4.27 11.62 -7.70
N THR A 1014 5.41 11.43 -8.35
CA THR A 1014 6.67 11.05 -7.70
C THR A 1014 7.42 12.29 -7.19
N LEU A 1015 7.34 13.40 -7.92
CA LEU A 1015 8.03 14.65 -7.59
C LEU A 1015 7.30 15.48 -6.54
N ARG A 1016 5.96 15.47 -6.51
CA ARG A 1016 5.13 16.36 -5.70
C ARG A 1016 4.07 15.65 -4.86
N GLY A 1017 3.86 14.34 -5.06
CA GLY A 1017 2.88 13.56 -4.28
C GLY A 1017 1.42 13.76 -4.69
N SER A 1018 1.16 14.72 -5.56
CA SER A 1018 -0.14 14.97 -6.16
C SER A 1018 0.04 15.40 -7.61
N ILE A 1019 -0.97 15.08 -8.42
CA ILE A 1019 -1.14 15.70 -9.73
C ILE A 1019 -2.09 16.86 -9.47
N ARG A 1020 -1.65 18.10 -9.71
CA ARG A 1020 -2.57 19.24 -9.78
C ARG A 1020 -3.59 18.96 -10.88
N ASP A 1021 -4.86 19.36 -10.74
CA ASP A 1021 -5.90 19.18 -11.79
C ASP A 1021 -5.37 19.54 -13.18
N MET A 1022 -4.87 18.53 -13.89
CA MET A 1022 -4.21 18.71 -15.17
C MET A 1022 -5.31 18.93 -16.18
N PHE A 1023 -5.42 20.17 -16.67
CA PHE A 1023 -6.45 20.55 -17.60
C PHE A 1023 -5.82 20.79 -18.96
N THR A 1024 -6.30 20.03 -19.94
CA THR A 1024 -5.78 19.99 -21.31
C THR A 1024 -6.89 20.31 -22.30
N ALA A 1025 -6.52 20.49 -23.57
CA ALA A 1025 -7.48 20.61 -24.66
C ALA A 1025 -8.43 19.40 -24.73
N ASP A 1026 -7.99 18.20 -24.34
CA ASP A 1026 -8.85 17.01 -24.38
C ASP A 1026 -9.94 17.05 -23.28
N ASP A 1027 -9.69 17.76 -22.18
CA ASP A 1027 -10.70 18.02 -21.16
C ASP A 1027 -11.74 19.04 -21.64
N VAL A 1028 -11.33 20.01 -22.45
CA VAL A 1028 -12.26 20.92 -23.15
C VAL A 1028 -13.16 20.12 -24.10
N ASP A 1029 -12.61 19.15 -24.85
CA ASP A 1029 -13.40 18.23 -25.68
C ASP A 1029 -14.43 17.45 -24.85
N ASN A 1030 -14.01 16.89 -23.72
CA ASN A 1030 -14.90 16.13 -22.83
C ASN A 1030 -16.03 17.00 -22.26
N ILE A 1031 -15.73 18.23 -21.83
CA ILE A 1031 -16.74 19.17 -21.33
C ILE A 1031 -17.75 19.52 -22.43
N LEU A 1032 -17.28 19.81 -23.65
CA LEU A 1032 -18.16 20.14 -24.78
C LEU A 1032 -19.02 18.93 -25.20
N ALA A 1033 -18.46 17.71 -25.16
CA ALA A 1033 -19.18 16.48 -25.49
C ALA A 1033 -20.27 16.14 -24.44
N THR A 1034 -19.93 16.18 -23.16
CA THR A 1034 -20.87 15.92 -22.05
C THR A 1034 -21.94 16.99 -21.93
N GLY A 1035 -21.61 18.24 -22.25
CA GLY A 1035 -22.55 19.36 -22.36
C GLY A 1035 -23.50 19.29 -23.55
N LYS A 1036 -23.46 18.23 -24.37
CA LYS A 1036 -24.27 18.04 -25.59
C LYS A 1036 -24.14 19.21 -26.59
N VAL A 1037 -22.92 19.73 -26.76
CA VAL A 1037 -22.64 20.73 -27.81
C VAL A 1037 -22.46 20.00 -29.13
N ASP A 1038 -23.56 19.83 -29.88
CA ASP A 1038 -23.63 18.94 -31.04
C ASP A 1038 -22.68 19.28 -32.22
N ARG A 1039 -22.08 20.49 -32.26
CA ARG A 1039 -21.24 20.95 -33.39
C ARG A 1039 -20.18 21.97 -32.96
N PHE A 1040 -18.96 21.54 -32.63
CA PHE A 1040 -17.80 22.44 -32.52
C PHE A 1040 -16.64 21.95 -33.39
N VAL A 1041 -15.61 22.78 -33.59
CA VAL A 1041 -14.41 22.40 -34.37
C VAL A 1041 -13.15 22.65 -33.57
N ARG A 1042 -12.26 21.66 -33.56
CA ARG A 1042 -10.93 21.72 -32.96
C ARG A 1042 -9.87 21.80 -34.05
N HIS A 1043 -8.95 22.75 -33.91
CA HIS A 1043 -7.77 22.90 -34.75
C HIS A 1043 -6.52 22.69 -33.92
N ASN A 1044 -5.72 21.68 -34.26
CA ASN A 1044 -4.44 21.40 -33.60
C ASN A 1044 -3.31 22.12 -34.35
N VAL A 1045 -2.47 22.83 -33.60
CA VAL A 1045 -1.31 23.55 -34.08
C VAL A 1045 -0.09 22.94 -33.41
N ASP A 1046 0.73 22.27 -34.22
CA ASP A 1046 1.99 21.71 -33.76
C ASP A 1046 2.92 22.82 -33.28
N ALA A 1047 3.48 22.65 -32.09
CA ALA A 1047 4.57 23.45 -31.60
C ALA A 1047 5.63 22.58 -30.94
N PHE A 1048 6.77 23.20 -30.64
CA PHE A 1048 7.97 22.51 -30.24
C PHE A 1048 8.64 23.25 -29.09
N LEU A 1049 9.12 22.49 -28.12
CA LEU A 1049 10.01 22.94 -27.05
C LEU A 1049 11.44 22.47 -27.35
N ASP A 1050 12.37 23.39 -27.52
CA ASP A 1050 13.79 23.08 -27.60
C ASP A 1050 14.29 22.59 -26.23
N ILE A 1051 14.75 21.34 -26.18
CA ILE A 1051 15.24 20.72 -24.94
C ILE A 1051 16.76 20.57 -24.92
N SER A 1052 17.49 21.23 -25.82
CA SER A 1052 18.94 21.11 -25.93
C SER A 1052 19.66 21.41 -24.61
N GLU A 1053 19.19 22.41 -23.86
CA GLU A 1053 19.76 22.78 -22.56
C GLU A 1053 19.43 21.75 -21.46
N ILE A 1054 18.26 21.11 -21.53
CA ILE A 1054 17.89 20.01 -20.62
C ILE A 1054 18.80 18.80 -20.87
N VAL A 1055 19.02 18.44 -22.14
CA VAL A 1055 19.88 17.32 -22.55
C VAL A 1055 21.32 17.53 -22.09
N LYS A 1056 21.84 18.77 -22.20
CA LYS A 1056 23.17 19.15 -21.69
C LYS A 1056 23.26 19.15 -20.16
N GLY A 1057 22.13 19.21 -19.45
CA GLY A 1057 22.07 19.36 -18.00
C GLY A 1057 22.59 20.72 -17.53
N SER A 1058 22.42 21.77 -18.32
CA SER A 1058 22.85 23.12 -17.95
C SER A 1058 21.94 23.74 -16.87
N GLU A 1059 22.38 24.82 -16.23
CA GLU A 1059 21.55 25.55 -15.25
C GLU A 1059 20.23 26.04 -15.88
N ASP A 1060 20.29 26.51 -17.13
CA ASP A 1060 19.11 26.91 -17.89
C ASP A 1060 18.22 25.70 -18.20
N GLY A 1061 18.80 24.53 -18.48
CA GLY A 1061 18.07 23.27 -18.60
C GLY A 1061 17.31 22.90 -17.33
N VAL A 1062 17.94 23.03 -16.16
CA VAL A 1062 17.29 22.80 -14.86
C VAL A 1062 16.14 23.79 -14.64
N LYS A 1063 16.31 25.06 -15.01
CA LYS A 1063 15.25 26.08 -14.94
C LYS A 1063 14.06 25.74 -15.84
N ILE A 1064 14.30 25.38 -17.10
CA ILE A 1064 13.25 25.01 -18.05
C ILE A 1064 12.52 23.75 -17.58
N MET A 1065 13.24 22.71 -17.15
CA MET A 1065 12.65 21.48 -16.60
C MET A 1065 11.83 21.77 -15.34
N SER A 1066 12.35 22.61 -14.44
CA SER A 1066 11.63 23.03 -13.24
C SER A 1066 10.32 23.75 -13.57
N PHE A 1067 10.31 24.55 -14.64
CA PHE A 1067 9.11 25.25 -15.10
C PHE A 1067 8.09 24.26 -15.65
N CYS A 1068 8.54 23.37 -16.52
CA CYS A 1068 7.68 22.39 -17.20
C CYS A 1068 7.08 21.38 -16.22
N LEU A 1069 7.83 20.94 -15.22
CA LEU A 1069 7.38 19.99 -14.21
C LEU A 1069 6.86 20.67 -12.94
N GLU A 1070 6.70 22.00 -12.93
CA GLU A 1070 6.22 22.79 -11.80
C GLU A 1070 6.87 22.42 -10.43
N ALA A 1071 8.13 22.01 -10.46
CA ALA A 1071 8.85 21.49 -9.30
C ALA A 1071 10.27 22.04 -9.30
N ASP A 1072 10.77 22.50 -8.16
CA ASP A 1072 12.10 23.11 -8.06
C ASP A 1072 13.21 22.06 -8.09
N HIS A 1073 13.72 21.78 -9.29
CA HIS A 1073 14.75 20.77 -9.49
C HIS A 1073 16.15 21.20 -9.03
N ARG A 1074 16.33 22.46 -8.57
CA ARG A 1074 17.58 22.86 -7.89
C ARG A 1074 17.78 22.12 -6.57
N LEU A 1075 16.67 21.68 -5.97
CA LEU A 1075 16.63 20.97 -4.70
C LEU A 1075 16.50 19.46 -4.89
N ALA A 1076 16.47 19.00 -6.15
CA ALA A 1076 16.39 17.58 -6.45
C ALA A 1076 17.69 16.86 -6.12
N SER A 1077 17.57 15.61 -5.66
CA SER A 1077 18.72 14.71 -5.60
C SER A 1077 19.23 14.46 -7.02
N LYS A 1078 20.51 14.10 -7.14
CA LYS A 1078 21.12 13.77 -8.43
C LYS A 1078 20.31 12.73 -9.20
N THR A 1079 19.81 11.71 -8.52
CA THR A 1079 18.99 10.64 -9.11
C THR A 1079 17.66 11.15 -9.64
N VAL A 1080 16.98 12.04 -8.90
CA VAL A 1080 15.70 12.62 -9.34
C VAL A 1080 15.92 13.56 -10.53
N LEU A 1081 17.00 14.34 -10.51
CA LEU A 1081 17.38 15.22 -11.61
C LEU A 1081 17.70 14.45 -12.89
N GLU A 1082 18.45 13.35 -12.78
CA GLU A 1082 18.78 12.46 -13.89
C GLU A 1082 17.52 11.77 -14.45
N ALA A 1083 16.66 11.20 -13.59
CA ALA A 1083 15.42 10.57 -14.02
C ALA A 1083 14.47 11.53 -14.72
N SER A 1084 14.34 12.77 -14.21
CA SER A 1084 13.50 13.80 -14.82
C SER A 1084 14.06 14.22 -16.18
N ARG A 1085 15.39 14.37 -16.30
CA ARG A 1085 16.04 14.66 -17.58
C ARG A 1085 15.85 13.52 -18.57
N ASP A 1086 16.06 12.28 -18.16
CA ASP A 1086 15.97 11.11 -19.02
C ASP A 1086 14.54 10.95 -19.59
N ALA A 1087 13.50 11.27 -18.81
CA ALA A 1087 12.12 11.30 -19.30
C ALA A 1087 11.89 12.34 -20.42
N PHE A 1088 12.53 13.52 -20.34
CA PHE A 1088 12.51 14.50 -21.44
C PHE A 1088 13.27 13.99 -22.67
N VAL A 1089 14.40 13.29 -22.47
CA VAL A 1089 15.22 12.74 -23.55
C VAL A 1089 14.51 11.59 -24.28
N ASP A 1090 13.89 10.67 -23.54
CA ASP A 1090 13.19 9.50 -24.09
C ASP A 1090 12.03 9.89 -25.01
N ARG A 1091 11.41 11.05 -24.76
CA ARG A 1091 10.34 11.59 -25.59
C ARG A 1091 10.81 12.57 -26.66
N ALA A 1092 12.09 12.90 -26.69
CA ALA A 1092 12.64 13.85 -27.63
C ALA A 1092 12.60 13.30 -29.06
N VAL A 1093 12.14 14.12 -30.00
CA VAL A 1093 12.21 13.81 -31.43
C VAL A 1093 13.45 14.46 -32.02
N VAL A 1094 14.25 13.68 -32.73
CA VAL A 1094 15.39 14.18 -33.51
C VAL A 1094 14.99 14.19 -34.99
N LYS A 1095 14.49 15.33 -35.49
CA LYS A 1095 14.32 15.52 -36.94
C LYS A 1095 15.55 16.18 -37.54
N GLY A 1096 16.28 15.41 -38.35
CA GLY A 1096 17.25 15.97 -39.29
C GLY A 1096 16.54 16.83 -40.33
N GLU A 1097 17.04 18.05 -40.50
CA GLU A 1097 16.76 18.95 -41.63
C GLU A 1097 15.27 19.31 -41.82
N VAL A 1098 14.79 20.30 -41.05
CA VAL A 1098 13.92 21.44 -41.46
C VAL A 1098 13.07 21.86 -40.25
N GLY A 1099 13.49 22.95 -39.57
CA GLY A 1099 12.63 23.64 -38.58
C GLY A 1099 13.30 24.30 -37.37
N ARG A 1100 14.20 25.27 -37.58
CA ARG A 1100 14.69 26.31 -36.64
C ARG A 1100 15.55 25.99 -35.39
N THR A 1101 15.51 24.83 -34.73
CA THR A 1101 16.32 24.64 -33.48
C THR A 1101 17.67 23.94 -33.67
N GLY A 1102 17.82 23.08 -34.69
CA GLY A 1102 19.08 22.36 -34.92
C GLY A 1102 19.45 21.33 -33.83
N GLY A 1103 18.56 21.08 -32.86
CA GLY A 1103 18.76 20.22 -31.70
C GLY A 1103 17.50 19.42 -31.31
N PRO A 1104 17.57 18.57 -30.27
CA PRO A 1104 16.44 17.76 -29.80
C PRO A 1104 15.29 18.62 -29.31
N PHE A 1105 14.05 18.24 -29.63
CA PHE A 1105 12.85 18.96 -29.22
C PHE A 1105 11.74 18.01 -28.76
N LEU A 1106 10.82 18.54 -27.95
CA LEU A 1106 9.55 17.90 -27.61
C LEU A 1106 8.41 18.52 -28.42
N LEU A 1107 7.48 17.70 -28.89
CA LEU A 1107 6.23 18.17 -29.47
C LEU A 1107 5.32 18.68 -28.34
N GLU A 1108 4.80 19.90 -28.46
CA GLU A 1108 3.79 20.49 -27.59
C GLU A 1108 2.65 21.02 -28.47
N THR A 1109 1.54 20.29 -28.54
CA THR A 1109 0.41 20.68 -29.39
C THR A 1109 -0.45 21.76 -28.70
N VAL A 1110 -0.91 22.77 -29.45
CA VAL A 1110 -1.91 23.75 -28.98
C VAL A 1110 -3.19 23.58 -29.78
N SER A 1111 -4.32 23.52 -29.10
CA SER A 1111 -5.64 23.39 -29.73
C SER A 1111 -6.38 24.73 -29.70
N CYS A 1112 -7.05 25.05 -30.81
CA CYS A 1112 -8.01 26.15 -30.92
C CYS A 1112 -9.40 25.56 -31.19
N PHE A 1113 -10.31 25.73 -30.25
CA PHE A 1113 -11.71 25.32 -30.34
C PHE A 1113 -12.55 26.48 -30.84
N VAL A 1114 -13.43 26.24 -31.81
CA VAL A 1114 -14.44 27.18 -32.29
C VAL A 1114 -15.81 26.57 -32.00
N VAL A 1115 -16.48 27.12 -30.99
CA VAL A 1115 -17.71 26.60 -30.40
C VAL A 1115 -18.86 27.56 -30.72
N PRO A 1116 -19.93 27.13 -31.41
CA PRO A 1116 -21.09 27.98 -31.63
C PRO A 1116 -21.93 28.10 -30.36
N SER A 1117 -22.47 29.30 -30.13
CA SER A 1117 -23.46 29.54 -29.08
C SER A 1117 -24.78 28.88 -29.47
N GLN A 1118 -25.31 28.00 -28.61
CA GLN A 1118 -26.61 27.36 -28.83
C GLN A 1118 -27.73 28.41 -28.72
N SER A 1119 -28.73 28.36 -29.60
CA SER A 1119 -29.95 29.13 -29.43
C SER A 1119 -30.56 28.80 -28.06
N ALA A 1120 -30.99 29.81 -27.31
CA ALA A 1120 -31.60 29.72 -25.98
C ALA A 1120 -32.92 28.91 -25.87
N GLN A 1121 -33.16 27.96 -26.78
CA GLN A 1121 -34.26 27.00 -26.75
C GLN A 1121 -33.71 25.58 -26.66
N GLN A 1122 -33.31 25.17 -25.45
CA GLN A 1122 -33.48 23.80 -24.96
C GLN A 1122 -33.49 23.77 -23.43
#